data_AF-A0A935K2K4-F1
#
_entry.id   AF-A0A935K2K4-F1
#
_cell.length_a   1.000
_cell.length_b   1.000
_cell.length_c   1.000
_cell.angle_alpha   90.00
_cell.angle_beta   90.00
_cell.angle_gamma   90.00
#
_symmetry.space_group_name_H-M   'P 1'
#
loop_
_entity.id
_entity.type
_entity.pdbx_description
1 polymer ?
#
loop_
_entity_poly.entity_id
_entity_poly.type
_entity_poly.pdbx_seq_one_letter_code
_entity_poly.pdbx_strand_id
1 'polypeptide(L)'
;MNKLLTFIFTIILIAFSQTNYSQSNFNIDTYRQFLQSNQNMDSDQLLLMHPAGSFVGDLNLNISNTRYLDSIISKYSLTPYEISLLDQNGFFVSERMKKISFGESFLEIFHKDLPVFVSTDAILHAFHVSYDRILKDAELGFLIEKVKSLLSELHSNQNLLFTKYSTDPKMLTMLKDVDVYLTVPLKLFELPVSPYYSENAGKIDTILQLIEAEEMTTYELFSDNCKVIDWSQFKPRGHYFEDENTWPQTELPKYFRAMMWLGRTELYLTKPKSDSVLCPPPSFNDVKRQIIDSYLIKELIDVTNTYSHYTEIENTIKIFAGEQDNVTLDNLTYLKNAINFIDADELLDSLTIVEFQDTLKNQSFAYQLILSQILFNDPMSPDSIVPASAFMLFGQRFVIDSYVTATVVYDRIKYYNQFVCRLFPSLLDVLFALGNSASAQLLISELNEYHYSTNLAALRYLIDSYDDEFWSANLYSNWLNIIRKLNPPEDRNNLPPFMQTAAFWQEKMNTQLSSWAELRHDNLLYAKQSYTGGTVCSYPYSYVEPFPEFYQTLKDFSVSAVNKLQTINFSDPGLQYSITEYFNTLGNVMDTLKTISVKELNQEMLTAEEITFLQNMIYEDGSGGSGTPPYLGWYPRLFYNDFFYSGNSMTNKGLMDSDHLVADMHTVPTDCFGNIMGWVKHVGTGPINLGVFIAPWNDGVETAFIGPVMSYYEYTTEDFLRLTDQEWNNQYLQSALRPEWVNIYLADSIGNSRGNGPSLITSVNENPITNIIPQSELLISNYPNPFNSSTIIVFTIPYDLTNQNTELRIYDVQGSLVAILVNQQLAAGNYIIKWEGKNQNNQNVSSGIYFYNIKVGEKVKSGKMNLLK
;
A
#
# COMPACT_ATOMS: atom_id res chain seq x y z
N MET A 1 41.71 6.96 -35.76
CA MET A 1 40.61 7.83 -35.28
C MET A 1 40.07 7.38 -33.91
N ASN A 2 40.89 6.79 -33.03
CA ASN A 2 40.46 6.14 -31.76
C ASN A 2 41.17 6.71 -30.50
N LYS A 3 41.56 8.00 -30.51
CA LYS A 3 42.13 8.68 -29.33
C LYS A 3 41.48 10.03 -29.01
N LEU A 4 40.37 10.37 -29.68
CA LEU A 4 39.66 11.63 -29.47
C LEU A 4 38.36 11.47 -28.66
N LEU A 5 37.69 10.31 -28.74
CA LEU A 5 36.49 10.05 -27.92
C LEU A 5 36.82 9.85 -26.43
N THR A 6 37.96 9.23 -26.10
CA THR A 6 38.34 8.90 -24.72
C THR A 6 38.76 10.12 -23.89
N PHE A 7 38.97 11.29 -24.50
CA PHE A 7 39.44 12.50 -23.80
C PHE A 7 38.34 13.51 -23.49
N ILE A 8 37.16 13.37 -24.14
CA ILE A 8 36.03 14.29 -23.96
C ILE A 8 35.18 13.90 -22.73
N PHE A 9 35.12 12.60 -22.40
CA PHE A 9 34.34 12.11 -21.25
C PHE A 9 34.94 12.45 -19.87
N THR A 10 36.23 12.79 -19.78
CA THR A 10 36.93 13.02 -18.49
C THR A 10 37.02 14.49 -18.09
N ILE A 11 36.76 15.43 -19.00
CA ILE A 11 36.97 16.88 -18.74
C ILE A 11 35.69 17.61 -18.28
N ILE A 12 34.50 17.04 -18.52
CA ILE A 12 33.22 17.64 -18.08
C ILE A 12 32.98 17.42 -16.56
N LEU A 13 33.66 16.44 -15.95
CA LEU A 13 33.44 16.00 -14.56
C LEU A 13 34.17 16.80 -13.46
N ILE A 14 34.89 17.89 -13.77
CA ILE A 14 35.74 18.62 -12.80
C ILE A 14 35.40 20.14 -12.70
N ALA A 15 34.38 20.62 -13.42
CA ALA A 15 34.10 22.06 -13.54
C ALA A 15 32.99 22.63 -12.61
N PHE A 16 32.28 21.80 -11.84
CA PHE A 16 31.21 22.26 -10.93
C PHE A 16 31.48 21.85 -9.48
N SER A 17 32.47 22.50 -8.87
CA SER A 17 32.56 22.63 -7.41
C SER A 17 32.15 24.04 -7.01
N GLN A 18 30.84 24.30 -6.96
CA GLN A 18 30.30 25.47 -6.28
C GLN A 18 29.51 25.03 -5.05
N THR A 19 29.78 25.73 -3.96
CA THR A 19 29.39 25.41 -2.59
C THR A 19 27.88 25.22 -2.41
N ASN A 20 27.49 24.01 -2.00
CA ASN A 20 26.15 23.69 -1.53
C ASN A 20 25.73 24.66 -0.41
N TYR A 21 24.64 25.41 -0.63
CA TYR A 21 23.85 25.98 0.46
C TYR A 21 22.62 25.11 0.66
N SER A 22 22.63 24.32 1.73
CA SER A 22 21.51 23.47 2.13
C SER A 22 20.22 24.30 2.31
N GLN A 23 19.11 23.78 1.78
CA GLN A 23 17.79 24.24 2.21
C GLN A 23 17.61 23.99 3.70
N SER A 24 17.27 25.04 4.43
CA SER A 24 17.41 25.11 5.88
C SER A 24 16.09 25.39 6.62
N ASN A 25 14.94 25.35 5.95
CA ASN A 25 13.67 25.86 6.49
C ASN A 25 12.39 25.04 6.17
N PHE A 26 12.46 23.69 6.02
CA PHE A 26 11.26 22.90 6.37
C PHE A 26 11.10 22.94 7.88
N ASN A 27 10.00 23.53 8.36
CA ASN A 27 9.78 23.74 9.79
C ASN A 27 8.50 23.03 10.23
N ILE A 28 8.67 21.99 11.05
CA ILE A 28 7.59 21.15 11.57
C ILE A 28 6.56 21.96 12.38
N ASP A 29 6.97 23.07 13.00
CA ASP A 29 6.08 23.92 13.79
C ASP A 29 5.32 24.92 12.90
N THR A 30 5.92 25.44 11.83
CA THR A 30 5.19 26.17 10.77
C THR A 30 4.15 25.27 10.12
N TYR A 31 4.51 24.01 9.85
CA TYR A 31 3.57 23.01 9.37
C TYR A 31 2.46 22.72 10.40
N ARG A 32 2.77 22.46 11.67
CA ARG A 32 1.76 22.28 12.73
C ARG A 32 0.88 23.50 12.95
N GLN A 33 1.40 24.71 12.75
CA GLN A 33 0.60 25.94 12.77
C GLN A 33 -0.36 25.99 11.58
N PHE A 34 0.11 25.65 10.37
CA PHE A 34 -0.75 25.47 9.21
C PHE A 34 -1.81 24.37 9.43
N LEU A 35 -1.45 23.27 10.12
CA LEU A 35 -2.41 22.23 10.52
C LEU A 35 -3.51 22.83 11.40
N GLN A 36 -3.13 23.47 12.51
CA GLN A 36 -4.05 24.02 13.49
C GLN A 36 -4.93 25.15 12.92
N SER A 37 -4.41 25.98 12.01
CA SER A 37 -5.18 27.08 11.41
C SER A 37 -6.25 26.61 10.41
N ASN A 38 -6.19 25.37 9.93
CA ASN A 38 -7.03 24.86 8.85
C ASN A 38 -7.86 23.61 9.22
N GLN A 39 -7.96 23.25 10.51
CA GLN A 39 -8.61 21.99 10.94
C GLN A 39 -10.06 21.82 10.45
N ASN A 40 -10.84 22.89 10.32
CA ASN A 40 -12.25 22.83 9.93
C ASN A 40 -12.50 23.38 8.50
N MET A 41 -11.52 23.22 7.60
CA MET A 41 -11.62 23.70 6.22
C MET A 41 -12.72 22.97 5.46
N ASP A 42 -13.70 23.71 4.95
CA ASP A 42 -14.76 23.18 4.09
C ASP A 42 -14.33 23.13 2.60
N SER A 43 -15.21 22.57 1.76
CA SER A 43 -15.01 22.45 0.31
C SER A 43 -14.66 23.78 -0.35
N ASP A 44 -15.37 24.84 0.02
CA ASP A 44 -15.32 26.12 -0.67
C ASP A 44 -14.07 26.88 -0.24
N GLN A 45 -13.67 26.77 1.03
CA GLN A 45 -12.42 27.27 1.57
C GLN A 45 -11.19 26.60 0.93
N LEU A 46 -11.24 25.28 0.73
CA LEU A 46 -10.19 24.54 0.01
C LEU A 46 -10.11 24.97 -1.46
N LEU A 47 -11.26 25.08 -2.14
CA LEU A 47 -11.36 25.55 -3.52
C LEU A 47 -10.90 27.01 -3.68
N LEU A 48 -11.09 27.85 -2.67
CA LEU A 48 -10.57 29.22 -2.63
C LEU A 48 -9.05 29.27 -2.39
N MET A 49 -8.51 28.32 -1.61
CA MET A 49 -7.06 28.18 -1.39
C MET A 49 -6.34 27.61 -2.63
N HIS A 50 -7.03 26.76 -3.39
CA HIS A 50 -6.51 26.08 -4.58
C HIS A 50 -7.48 26.20 -5.77
N PRO A 51 -7.66 27.42 -6.34
CA PRO A 51 -8.66 27.67 -7.36
C PRO A 51 -8.27 27.04 -8.71
N ALA A 52 -8.99 26.00 -9.13
CA ALA A 52 -8.80 25.44 -10.47
C ALA A 52 -9.57 26.18 -11.57
N GLY A 53 -10.38 27.19 -11.25
CA GLY A 53 -11.20 27.96 -12.20
C GLY A 53 -12.43 27.21 -12.73
N SER A 54 -13.21 27.86 -13.60
CA SER A 54 -14.37 27.29 -14.28
C SER A 54 -14.04 26.84 -15.70
N PHE A 55 -14.70 25.80 -16.17
CA PHE A 55 -14.48 25.21 -17.49
C PHE A 55 -15.66 25.44 -18.47
N VAL A 56 -15.49 25.11 -19.75
CA VAL A 56 -16.62 25.05 -20.70
C VAL A 56 -17.29 23.68 -20.61
N GLY A 57 -18.64 23.66 -20.49
CA GLY A 57 -19.44 22.43 -20.34
C GLY A 57 -20.07 21.88 -21.62
N ASP A 58 -20.19 22.72 -22.65
CA ASP A 58 -20.74 22.37 -23.96
C ASP A 58 -20.20 23.38 -24.99
N LEU A 59 -19.65 22.88 -26.10
CA LEU A 59 -19.08 23.69 -27.18
C LEU A 59 -20.10 23.97 -28.32
N ASN A 60 -21.20 23.22 -28.43
CA ASN A 60 -22.18 23.27 -29.54
C ASN A 60 -21.50 23.42 -30.93
N LEU A 61 -20.59 22.51 -31.25
CA LEU A 61 -19.77 22.59 -32.47
C LEU A 61 -20.58 22.20 -33.72
N ASN A 62 -20.71 23.11 -34.70
CA ASN A 62 -21.32 22.74 -35.97
C ASN A 62 -20.41 21.82 -36.81
N ILE A 63 -20.49 20.52 -36.55
CA ILE A 63 -19.68 19.46 -37.18
C ILE A 63 -20.02 19.18 -38.65
N SER A 64 -21.03 19.85 -39.23
CA SER A 64 -21.57 19.55 -40.57
C SER A 64 -20.56 19.74 -41.72
N ASN A 65 -19.51 20.53 -41.50
CA ASN A 65 -18.47 20.82 -42.49
C ASN A 65 -17.07 20.31 -42.08
N THR A 66 -16.97 19.47 -41.04
CA THR A 66 -15.69 18.97 -40.53
C THR A 66 -15.03 18.01 -41.52
N ARG A 67 -13.80 18.34 -41.93
CA ARG A 67 -13.01 17.58 -42.90
C ARG A 67 -12.72 16.17 -42.37
N TYR A 68 -12.84 15.16 -43.25
CA TYR A 68 -12.68 13.73 -42.97
C TYR A 68 -13.66 13.10 -41.95
N LEU A 69 -14.59 13.85 -41.35
CA LEU A 69 -15.57 13.29 -40.42
C LEU A 69 -16.49 12.27 -41.11
N ASP A 70 -16.90 12.55 -42.35
CA ASP A 70 -17.64 11.64 -43.22
C ASP A 70 -16.92 10.29 -43.43
N SER A 71 -15.60 10.36 -43.60
CA SER A 71 -14.71 9.22 -43.82
C SER A 71 -14.54 8.40 -42.55
N ILE A 72 -14.44 9.04 -41.38
CA ILE A 72 -14.40 8.36 -40.08
C ILE A 72 -15.77 7.71 -39.77
N ILE A 73 -16.88 8.43 -39.95
CA ILE A 73 -18.25 7.92 -39.81
C ILE A 73 -18.44 6.66 -40.66
N SER A 74 -18.02 6.69 -41.93
CA SER A 74 -18.09 5.54 -42.83
C SER A 74 -17.19 4.37 -42.39
N LYS A 75 -15.90 4.62 -42.18
CA LYS A 75 -14.87 3.58 -41.92
C LYS A 75 -14.92 2.97 -40.51
N TYR A 76 -15.62 3.60 -39.56
CA TYR A 76 -15.86 3.08 -38.21
C TYR A 76 -17.34 2.91 -37.84
N SER A 77 -18.27 3.26 -38.74
CA SER A 77 -19.72 3.16 -38.52
C SER A 77 -20.14 3.81 -37.21
N LEU A 78 -19.86 5.11 -37.05
CA LEU A 78 -20.14 5.84 -35.81
C LEU A 78 -21.63 5.89 -35.49
N THR A 79 -21.97 5.74 -34.22
CA THR A 79 -23.36 5.76 -33.74
C THR A 79 -23.90 7.19 -33.59
N PRO A 80 -25.23 7.39 -33.50
CA PRO A 80 -25.80 8.69 -33.20
C PRO A 80 -25.30 9.29 -31.87
N TYR A 81 -25.00 8.46 -30.87
CA TYR A 81 -24.50 8.93 -29.57
C TYR A 81 -23.03 9.37 -29.63
N GLU A 82 -22.17 8.58 -30.30
CA GLU A 82 -20.79 8.95 -30.59
C GLU A 82 -20.72 10.29 -31.37
N ILE A 83 -21.66 10.52 -32.29
CA ILE A 83 -21.81 11.78 -33.02
C ILE A 83 -22.29 12.92 -32.10
N SER A 84 -23.23 12.68 -31.17
CA SER A 84 -23.65 13.73 -30.22
C SER A 84 -22.54 14.15 -29.24
N LEU A 85 -21.64 13.23 -28.86
CA LEU A 85 -20.48 13.58 -28.05
C LEU A 85 -19.48 14.46 -28.81
N LEU A 86 -19.34 14.30 -30.14
CA LEU A 86 -18.56 15.23 -30.97
C LEU A 86 -19.17 16.65 -31.00
N ASP A 87 -20.49 16.74 -31.10
CA ASP A 87 -21.24 18.01 -31.14
C ASP A 87 -21.08 18.79 -29.82
N GLN A 88 -21.16 18.08 -28.68
CA GLN A 88 -21.05 18.64 -27.33
C GLN A 88 -19.59 18.95 -26.92
N ASN A 89 -18.68 17.99 -27.05
CA ASN A 89 -17.34 18.05 -26.46
C ASN A 89 -16.21 18.34 -27.47
N GLY A 90 -16.48 18.24 -28.77
CA GLY A 90 -15.45 18.23 -29.82
C GLY A 90 -14.63 16.94 -29.89
N PHE A 91 -14.87 15.97 -29.01
CA PHE A 91 -14.25 14.65 -29.04
C PHE A 91 -15.12 13.58 -28.36
N PHE A 92 -14.82 12.32 -28.63
CA PHE A 92 -15.30 11.19 -27.84
C PHE A 92 -14.27 10.06 -27.85
N VAL A 93 -14.43 9.10 -26.93
CA VAL A 93 -13.71 7.82 -26.90
C VAL A 93 -14.75 6.70 -26.98
N SER A 94 -14.42 5.53 -27.55
CA SER A 94 -15.38 4.43 -27.69
C SER A 94 -14.78 3.06 -27.37
N GLU A 95 -15.44 2.32 -26.47
CA GLU A 95 -15.07 0.93 -26.13
C GLU A 95 -15.41 -0.05 -27.25
N ARG A 96 -16.42 0.28 -28.07
CA ARG A 96 -16.74 -0.41 -29.33
C ARG A 96 -15.55 -0.44 -30.29
N MET A 97 -14.68 0.57 -30.21
CA MET A 97 -13.48 0.72 -31.04
C MET A 97 -12.19 0.25 -30.34
N LYS A 98 -12.28 -0.67 -29.37
CA LYS A 98 -11.10 -1.18 -28.65
C LYS A 98 -10.06 -1.88 -29.54
N LYS A 99 -8.80 -1.82 -29.10
CA LYS A 99 -7.60 -2.34 -29.77
C LYS A 99 -6.70 -3.09 -28.79
N ILE A 100 -5.87 -3.98 -29.33
CA ILE A 100 -4.90 -4.78 -28.59
C ILE A 100 -3.68 -3.94 -28.21
N SER A 101 -3.29 -2.97 -29.03
CA SER A 101 -2.15 -2.09 -28.73
C SER A 101 -2.20 -0.73 -29.43
N PHE A 102 -1.38 0.21 -28.96
CA PHE A 102 -1.08 1.48 -29.65
C PHE A 102 -0.53 1.24 -31.08
N GLY A 103 0.34 0.24 -31.27
CA GLY A 103 0.93 -0.07 -32.57
C GLY A 103 -0.09 -0.57 -33.61
N GLU A 104 -0.99 -1.47 -33.20
CA GLU A 104 -2.12 -1.92 -34.03
C GLU A 104 -3.01 -0.73 -34.40
N SER A 105 -3.33 0.12 -33.42
CA SER A 105 -4.19 1.29 -33.59
C SER A 105 -3.69 2.22 -34.68
N PHE A 106 -2.41 2.62 -34.63
CA PHE A 106 -1.82 3.50 -35.65
C PHE A 106 -1.74 2.83 -37.03
N LEU A 107 -1.44 1.54 -37.09
CA LEU A 107 -1.38 0.79 -38.35
C LEU A 107 -2.76 0.66 -39.01
N GLU A 108 -3.83 0.47 -38.24
CA GLU A 108 -5.21 0.46 -38.75
C GLU A 108 -5.61 1.84 -39.30
N ILE A 109 -5.30 2.92 -38.58
CA ILE A 109 -5.59 4.30 -39.01
C ILE A 109 -4.86 4.60 -40.33
N PHE A 110 -3.59 4.19 -40.45
CA PHE A 110 -2.80 4.30 -41.67
C PHE A 110 -3.40 3.50 -42.84
N HIS A 111 -3.73 2.21 -42.64
CA HIS A 111 -4.36 1.39 -43.68
C HIS A 111 -5.76 1.89 -44.08
N LYS A 112 -6.46 2.57 -43.18
CA LYS A 112 -7.74 3.21 -43.45
C LYS A 112 -7.63 4.56 -44.14
N ASP A 113 -6.43 5.12 -44.34
CA ASP A 113 -6.21 6.45 -44.95
C ASP A 113 -7.06 7.53 -44.25
N LEU A 114 -6.70 7.83 -43.00
CA LEU A 114 -7.40 8.76 -42.11
C LEU A 114 -6.44 9.68 -41.35
N PRO A 115 -6.84 10.91 -41.00
CA PRO A 115 -6.03 11.80 -40.16
C PRO A 115 -5.82 11.22 -38.76
N VAL A 116 -4.56 11.19 -38.31
CA VAL A 116 -4.17 10.60 -37.03
C VAL A 116 -4.08 11.63 -35.92
N PHE A 117 -4.60 11.29 -34.74
CA PHE A 117 -4.35 12.00 -33.48
C PHE A 117 -3.25 11.26 -32.71
N VAL A 118 -2.17 11.95 -32.34
CA VAL A 118 -1.11 11.40 -31.50
C VAL A 118 -1.34 11.91 -30.08
N SER A 119 -1.87 11.03 -29.23
CA SER A 119 -2.14 11.33 -27.81
C SER A 119 -0.85 11.40 -26.99
N THR A 120 -0.89 12.12 -25.86
CA THR A 120 0.17 12.06 -24.84
C THR A 120 0.33 10.64 -24.30
N ASP A 121 -0.78 9.90 -24.18
CA ASP A 121 -0.80 8.49 -23.77
C ASP A 121 0.11 7.62 -24.66
N ALA A 122 0.09 7.83 -25.98
CA ALA A 122 0.96 7.11 -26.92
C ALA A 122 2.45 7.45 -26.72
N ILE A 123 2.76 8.69 -26.32
CA ILE A 123 4.14 9.12 -26.04
C ILE A 123 4.62 8.55 -24.70
N LEU A 124 3.76 8.51 -23.68
CA LEU A 124 4.12 8.01 -22.35
C LEU A 124 4.24 6.49 -22.33
N HIS A 125 3.31 5.76 -22.98
CA HIS A 125 3.47 4.33 -23.23
C HIS A 125 4.77 4.02 -23.98
N ALA A 126 5.15 4.84 -24.96
CA ALA A 126 6.42 4.67 -25.68
C ALA A 126 7.64 5.01 -24.80
N PHE A 127 7.51 5.96 -23.87
CA PHE A 127 8.56 6.34 -22.92
C PHE A 127 8.76 5.25 -21.86
N HIS A 128 7.69 4.77 -21.22
CA HIS A 128 7.69 3.65 -20.28
C HIS A 128 8.33 2.39 -20.90
N VAL A 129 7.83 1.93 -22.05
CA VAL A 129 8.41 0.77 -22.77
C VAL A 129 9.88 0.99 -23.16
N SER A 130 10.33 2.25 -23.31
CA SER A 130 11.74 2.55 -23.53
C SER A 130 12.56 2.56 -22.23
N TYR A 131 12.00 3.08 -21.14
CA TYR A 131 12.64 3.16 -19.83
C TYR A 131 12.81 1.77 -19.21
N ASP A 132 11.74 0.96 -19.18
CA ASP A 132 11.74 -0.46 -18.80
C ASP A 132 12.88 -1.22 -19.49
N ARG A 133 12.99 -1.09 -20.81
CA ARG A 133 14.05 -1.73 -21.59
C ARG A 133 15.45 -1.22 -21.27
N ILE A 134 15.62 0.08 -21.05
CA ILE A 134 16.92 0.66 -20.67
C ILE A 134 17.35 0.16 -19.29
N LEU A 135 16.42 0.03 -18.34
CA LEU A 135 16.68 -0.53 -17.03
C LEU A 135 17.04 -2.02 -17.14
N LYS A 136 16.21 -2.80 -17.85
CA LYS A 136 16.44 -4.23 -18.14
C LYS A 136 17.79 -4.50 -18.81
N ASP A 137 18.20 -3.65 -19.77
CA ASP A 137 19.51 -3.71 -20.41
C ASP A 137 20.66 -3.35 -19.45
N ALA A 138 20.47 -2.40 -18.53
CA ALA A 138 21.45 -2.08 -17.49
C ALA A 138 21.58 -3.22 -16.44
N GLU A 139 20.47 -3.90 -16.13
CA GLU A 139 20.44 -5.02 -15.22
C GLU A 139 21.16 -6.24 -15.82
N LEU A 140 20.74 -6.68 -17.01
CA LEU A 140 21.33 -7.80 -17.74
C LEU A 140 22.77 -7.54 -18.19
N GLY A 141 23.06 -6.33 -18.67
CA GLY A 141 24.35 -5.98 -19.24
C GLY A 141 25.44 -5.60 -18.24
N PHE A 142 25.07 -5.25 -17.00
CA PHE A 142 26.01 -4.69 -16.02
C PHE A 142 25.74 -5.09 -14.57
N LEU A 143 24.53 -4.86 -14.03
CA LEU A 143 24.29 -5.01 -12.59
C LEU A 143 24.33 -6.46 -12.13
N ILE A 144 23.73 -7.40 -12.87
CA ILE A 144 23.66 -8.82 -12.49
C ILE A 144 25.05 -9.40 -12.26
N GLU A 145 25.94 -9.29 -13.24
CA GLU A 145 27.28 -9.87 -13.15
C GLU A 145 28.17 -9.13 -12.14
N LYS A 146 27.96 -7.82 -11.92
CA LYS A 146 28.67 -7.09 -10.86
C LYS A 146 28.22 -7.47 -9.46
N VAL A 147 26.91 -7.62 -9.22
CA VAL A 147 26.39 -8.08 -7.92
C VAL A 147 26.86 -9.50 -7.64
N LYS A 148 26.75 -10.42 -8.60
CA LYS A 148 27.31 -11.78 -8.48
C LYS A 148 28.80 -11.76 -8.19
N SER A 149 29.58 -10.94 -8.90
CA SER A 149 31.04 -10.85 -8.71
C SER A 149 31.40 -10.29 -7.33
N LEU A 150 30.73 -9.23 -6.87
CA LEU A 150 30.94 -8.66 -5.53
C LEU A 150 30.62 -9.71 -4.44
N LEU A 151 29.43 -10.30 -4.48
CA LEU A 151 29.02 -11.30 -3.50
C LEU A 151 29.94 -12.53 -3.50
N SER A 152 30.36 -13.00 -4.68
CA SER A 152 31.24 -14.17 -4.81
C SER A 152 32.63 -13.89 -4.26
N GLU A 153 33.17 -12.68 -4.48
CA GLU A 153 34.47 -12.27 -3.91
C GLU A 153 34.39 -12.17 -2.39
N LEU A 154 33.34 -11.55 -1.83
CA LEU A 154 33.13 -11.48 -0.38
C LEU A 154 32.97 -12.89 0.21
N HIS A 155 32.06 -13.70 -0.33
CA HIS A 155 31.78 -15.06 0.15
C HIS A 155 33.00 -15.98 0.11
N SER A 156 33.84 -15.88 -0.94
CA SER A 156 35.04 -16.70 -1.09
C SER A 156 36.17 -16.32 -0.12
N ASN A 157 36.16 -15.08 0.39
CA ASN A 157 37.18 -14.53 1.29
C ASN A 157 36.75 -14.51 2.78
N GLN A 158 35.65 -15.17 3.16
CA GLN A 158 35.22 -15.28 4.57
C GLN A 158 36.29 -15.87 5.51
N ASN A 159 37.24 -16.64 4.96
CA ASN A 159 38.40 -17.15 5.70
C ASN A 159 39.28 -16.02 6.28
N LEU A 160 39.25 -14.81 5.73
CA LEU A 160 39.97 -13.65 6.25
C LEU A 160 39.39 -13.22 7.61
N LEU A 161 38.06 -13.07 7.69
CA LEU A 161 37.35 -12.77 8.94
C LEU A 161 37.50 -13.92 9.95
N PHE A 162 37.37 -15.18 9.49
CA PHE A 162 37.60 -16.35 10.35
C PHE A 162 39.02 -16.35 10.94
N THR A 163 40.05 -16.08 10.13
CA THR A 163 41.44 -16.04 10.61
C THR A 163 41.67 -14.93 11.63
N LYS A 164 40.98 -13.79 11.48
CA LYS A 164 41.07 -12.63 12.39
C LYS A 164 40.35 -12.88 13.73
N TYR A 165 39.15 -13.46 13.70
CA TYR A 165 38.22 -13.45 14.83
C TYR A 165 37.86 -14.81 15.45
N SER A 166 38.19 -15.95 14.83
CA SER A 166 37.80 -17.29 15.32
C SER A 166 38.36 -17.68 16.70
N THR A 167 39.31 -16.91 17.23
CA THR A 167 39.90 -17.12 18.56
C THR A 167 39.04 -16.58 19.70
N ASP A 168 38.11 -15.64 19.45
CA ASP A 168 37.05 -15.29 20.42
C ASP A 168 35.76 -16.06 20.08
N PRO A 169 35.31 -16.99 20.95
CA PRO A 169 34.07 -17.73 20.75
C PRO A 169 32.82 -16.86 20.56
N LYS A 170 32.82 -15.61 21.06
CA LYS A 170 31.68 -14.68 20.91
C LYS A 170 31.51 -14.23 19.46
N MET A 171 32.59 -14.11 18.70
CA MET A 171 32.53 -13.64 17.30
C MET A 171 32.00 -14.72 16.35
N LEU A 172 32.05 -16.00 16.74
CA LEU A 172 31.65 -17.12 15.88
C LEU A 172 30.19 -17.05 15.41
N THR A 173 29.28 -16.48 16.20
CA THR A 173 27.87 -16.31 15.81
C THR A 173 27.75 -15.31 14.66
N MET A 174 28.32 -14.11 14.82
CA MET A 174 28.27 -13.06 13.80
C MET A 174 29.01 -13.45 12.52
N LEU A 175 30.13 -14.18 12.63
CA LEU A 175 30.80 -14.77 11.47
C LEU A 175 29.88 -15.73 10.69
N LYS A 176 29.06 -16.54 11.39
CA LYS A 176 28.07 -17.44 10.78
C LYS A 176 26.86 -16.68 10.20
N ASP A 177 26.49 -15.55 10.77
CA ASP A 177 25.39 -14.72 10.25
C ASP A 177 25.79 -13.98 8.96
N VAL A 178 27.02 -13.47 8.87
CA VAL A 178 27.58 -12.91 7.62
C VAL A 178 27.66 -13.96 6.51
N ASP A 179 28.00 -15.21 6.83
CA ASP A 179 27.94 -16.33 5.88
C ASP A 179 26.52 -16.51 5.32
N VAL A 180 25.49 -16.61 6.18
CA VAL A 180 24.08 -16.69 5.75
C VAL A 180 23.69 -15.48 4.89
N TYR A 181 24.05 -14.26 5.31
CA TYR A 181 23.76 -13.02 4.59
C TYR A 181 24.33 -13.02 3.16
N LEU A 182 25.51 -13.61 2.95
CA LEU A 182 26.19 -13.69 1.65
C LEU A 182 25.79 -14.92 0.82
N THR A 183 25.55 -16.08 1.45
CA THR A 183 25.20 -17.32 0.74
C THR A 183 23.77 -17.29 0.20
N VAL A 184 22.79 -16.74 0.93
CA VAL A 184 21.38 -16.67 0.46
C VAL A 184 21.25 -15.98 -0.92
N PRO A 185 21.76 -14.76 -1.16
CA PRO A 185 21.60 -14.12 -2.48
C PRO A 185 22.37 -14.84 -3.58
N LEU A 186 23.52 -15.46 -3.28
CA LEU A 186 24.24 -16.33 -4.22
C LEU A 186 23.45 -17.60 -4.59
N LYS A 187 22.70 -18.17 -3.63
CA LYS A 187 21.76 -19.28 -3.87
C LYS A 187 20.53 -18.84 -4.67
N LEU A 188 20.03 -17.62 -4.47
CA LEU A 188 18.94 -17.04 -5.26
C LEU A 188 19.38 -16.74 -6.71
N PHE A 189 20.67 -16.46 -6.93
CA PHE A 189 21.32 -16.49 -8.26
C PHE A 189 21.59 -17.91 -8.81
N GLU A 190 21.16 -18.97 -8.11
CA GLU A 190 21.42 -20.38 -8.46
C GLU A 190 22.91 -20.75 -8.62
N LEU A 191 23.81 -19.95 -8.07
CA LEU A 191 25.24 -20.22 -8.16
C LEU A 191 25.59 -21.47 -7.33
N PRO A 192 26.52 -22.32 -7.79
CA PRO A 192 26.88 -23.60 -7.14
C PRO A 192 27.78 -23.40 -5.90
N VAL A 193 27.38 -22.48 -5.02
CA VAL A 193 28.04 -22.21 -3.74
C VAL A 193 27.48 -23.10 -2.64
N SER A 194 28.31 -23.34 -1.62
CA SER A 194 27.92 -23.92 -0.33
C SER A 194 28.30 -22.91 0.76
N PRO A 195 27.55 -22.82 1.88
CA PRO A 195 27.94 -21.94 2.98
C PRO A 195 29.35 -22.26 3.48
N TYR A 196 30.08 -21.23 3.89
CA TYR A 196 31.42 -21.37 4.45
C TYR A 196 31.39 -22.17 5.75
N TYR A 197 30.37 -21.96 6.58
CA TYR A 197 30.09 -22.82 7.74
C TYR A 197 29.02 -23.85 7.37
N SER A 198 29.39 -25.12 7.27
CA SER A 198 28.47 -26.20 6.87
C SER A 198 27.23 -26.34 7.77
N GLU A 199 27.31 -25.89 9.03
CA GLU A 199 26.19 -25.80 9.97
C GLU A 199 25.05 -24.88 9.47
N ASN A 200 25.37 -23.85 8.68
CA ASN A 200 24.39 -22.89 8.16
C ASN A 200 23.49 -23.48 7.06
N ALA A 201 23.83 -24.64 6.49
CA ALA A 201 23.09 -25.22 5.35
C ALA A 201 21.58 -25.33 5.62
N GLY A 202 21.18 -25.90 6.76
CA GLY A 202 19.76 -26.02 7.12
C GLY A 202 19.06 -24.68 7.37
N LYS A 203 19.78 -23.67 7.89
CA LYS A 203 19.25 -22.30 8.09
C LYS A 203 18.99 -21.63 6.74
N ILE A 204 19.93 -21.76 5.80
CA ILE A 204 19.82 -21.23 4.43
C ILE A 204 18.71 -21.94 3.66
N ASP A 205 18.64 -23.26 3.70
CA ASP A 205 17.58 -24.03 3.04
C ASP A 205 16.19 -23.63 3.58
N THR A 206 16.07 -23.37 4.89
CA THR A 206 14.84 -22.84 5.50
C THR A 206 14.50 -21.44 4.99
N ILE A 207 15.47 -20.52 4.92
CA ILE A 207 15.26 -19.16 4.39
C ILE A 207 14.80 -19.22 2.92
N LEU A 208 15.40 -20.08 2.10
CA LEU A 208 15.02 -20.26 0.70
C LEU A 208 13.58 -20.80 0.57
N GLN A 209 13.18 -21.73 1.44
CA GLN A 209 11.79 -22.22 1.51
C GLN A 209 10.80 -21.14 1.95
N LEU A 210 11.17 -20.26 2.88
CA LEU A 210 10.33 -19.12 3.28
C LEU A 210 10.17 -18.09 2.15
N ILE A 211 11.25 -17.83 1.41
CA ILE A 211 11.24 -17.01 0.20
C ILE A 211 10.34 -17.61 -0.88
N GLU A 212 10.40 -18.93 -1.09
CA GLU A 212 9.56 -19.66 -2.07
C GLU A 212 8.09 -19.79 -1.63
N ALA A 213 7.81 -19.76 -0.32
CA ALA A 213 6.46 -19.76 0.22
C ALA A 213 5.71 -18.43 -0.02
N GLU A 214 6.41 -17.32 -0.23
CA GLU A 214 5.84 -15.99 -0.54
C GLU A 214 4.79 -15.50 0.50
N GLU A 215 4.94 -15.90 1.77
CA GLU A 215 3.99 -15.60 2.87
C GLU A 215 4.61 -14.67 3.94
N MET A 216 3.79 -13.92 4.67
CA MET A 216 4.25 -13.16 5.85
C MET A 216 4.29 -14.07 7.08
N THR A 217 5.44 -14.14 7.75
CA THR A 217 5.65 -15.04 8.90
C THR A 217 6.78 -14.56 9.80
N THR A 218 6.96 -15.21 10.95
CA THR A 218 8.01 -14.88 11.93
C THR A 218 9.25 -15.74 11.72
N TYR A 219 10.45 -15.14 11.72
CA TYR A 219 11.72 -15.88 11.63
C TYR A 219 12.85 -15.22 12.42
N GLU A 220 13.72 -16.03 13.04
CA GLU A 220 14.87 -15.60 13.88
C GLU A 220 16.07 -15.16 13.01
N LEU A 221 15.87 -14.10 12.23
CA LEU A 221 16.88 -13.61 11.28
C LEU A 221 17.86 -12.63 11.93
N PHE A 222 19.08 -13.11 12.17
CA PHE A 222 20.19 -12.38 12.81
C PHE A 222 19.86 -11.89 14.23
N SER A 223 19.00 -12.64 14.91
CA SER A 223 18.51 -12.36 16.24
C SER A 223 18.07 -13.68 16.90
N ASP A 224 18.18 -13.75 18.22
CA ASP A 224 17.61 -14.83 19.04
C ASP A 224 16.11 -14.60 19.34
N ASN A 225 15.61 -13.39 19.06
CA ASN A 225 14.19 -13.06 18.99
C ASN A 225 13.72 -13.16 17.53
N CYS A 226 12.47 -13.59 17.32
CA CYS A 226 11.91 -13.58 15.97
C CYS A 226 11.75 -12.15 15.41
N LYS A 227 11.73 -12.02 14.09
CA LYS A 227 11.30 -10.83 13.34
C LYS A 227 10.06 -11.20 12.52
N VAL A 228 9.10 -10.28 12.41
CA VAL A 228 8.01 -10.40 11.44
C VAL A 228 8.58 -10.02 10.07
N ILE A 229 8.54 -10.95 9.11
CA ILE A 229 9.11 -10.77 7.77
C ILE A 229 8.03 -11.12 6.73
N ASP A 230 7.81 -10.20 5.80
CA ASP A 230 6.95 -10.41 4.64
C ASP A 230 7.77 -10.98 3.48
N TRP A 231 7.72 -12.31 3.31
CA TRP A 231 8.45 -12.99 2.24
C TRP A 231 7.74 -12.89 0.88
N SER A 232 6.47 -12.44 0.82
CA SER A 232 5.74 -12.22 -0.44
C SER A 232 6.41 -11.19 -1.37
N GLN A 233 7.27 -10.37 -0.79
CA GLN A 233 8.07 -9.33 -1.45
C GLN A 233 9.14 -9.92 -2.37
N PHE A 234 9.51 -11.19 -2.19
CA PHE A 234 10.48 -11.88 -3.04
C PHE A 234 9.86 -12.45 -4.33
N LYS A 235 8.54 -12.38 -4.49
CA LYS A 235 7.85 -12.74 -5.73
C LYS A 235 8.27 -11.82 -6.87
N PRO A 236 8.91 -12.33 -7.96
CA PRO A 236 9.22 -11.53 -9.14
C PRO A 236 7.94 -11.03 -9.81
N ARG A 237 7.91 -9.75 -10.21
CA ARG A 237 6.77 -9.05 -10.81
C ARG A 237 7.28 -8.14 -11.93
N GLY A 238 6.39 -7.65 -12.80
CA GLY A 238 6.78 -6.77 -13.91
C GLY A 238 7.81 -7.43 -14.85
N HIS A 239 8.81 -6.69 -15.30
CA HIS A 239 9.81 -7.20 -16.27
C HIS A 239 10.78 -8.26 -15.71
N TYR A 240 10.71 -8.53 -14.40
CA TYR A 240 11.39 -9.62 -13.71
C TYR A 240 10.57 -10.92 -13.64
N PHE A 241 9.29 -10.90 -14.03
CA PHE A 241 8.48 -12.12 -14.14
C PHE A 241 8.82 -12.87 -15.43
N GLU A 242 9.01 -14.18 -15.33
CA GLU A 242 9.22 -15.08 -16.46
C GLU A 242 8.47 -16.40 -16.22
N ASP A 243 7.68 -16.83 -17.21
CA ASP A 243 6.91 -18.07 -17.16
C ASP A 243 7.55 -19.19 -18.03
N GLU A 244 6.91 -20.36 -18.09
CA GLU A 244 7.37 -21.48 -18.93
C GLU A 244 7.40 -21.17 -20.44
N ASN A 245 6.69 -20.12 -20.89
CA ASN A 245 6.60 -19.71 -22.29
C ASN A 245 7.57 -18.56 -22.65
N THR A 246 8.21 -17.95 -21.65
CA THR A 246 9.10 -16.81 -21.81
C THR A 246 10.47 -17.28 -22.34
N TRP A 247 10.80 -16.92 -23.58
CA TRP A 247 12.07 -17.29 -24.21
C TRP A 247 12.80 -16.11 -24.88
N PRO A 248 14.12 -15.92 -24.65
CA PRO A 248 14.95 -16.68 -23.72
C PRO A 248 14.59 -16.38 -22.25
N GLN A 249 14.65 -17.40 -21.39
CA GLN A 249 14.70 -17.17 -19.95
C GLN A 249 15.98 -16.39 -19.62
N THR A 250 15.88 -15.42 -18.72
CA THR A 250 16.98 -14.54 -18.33
C THR A 250 17.27 -14.66 -16.84
N GLU A 251 18.26 -13.92 -16.36
CA GLU A 251 18.67 -13.94 -14.96
C GLU A 251 17.87 -12.94 -14.08
N LEU A 252 16.85 -12.28 -14.63
CA LEU A 252 16.07 -11.23 -13.96
C LEU A 252 15.22 -11.71 -12.76
N PRO A 253 14.50 -12.85 -12.81
CA PRO A 253 13.77 -13.34 -11.63
C PRO A 253 14.72 -13.63 -10.44
N LYS A 254 15.92 -14.13 -10.76
CA LYS A 254 16.99 -14.46 -9.81
C LYS A 254 17.62 -13.19 -9.23
N TYR A 255 17.90 -12.22 -10.10
CA TYR A 255 18.38 -10.89 -9.74
C TYR A 255 17.40 -10.17 -8.82
N PHE A 256 16.11 -10.16 -9.15
CA PHE A 256 15.06 -9.58 -8.33
C PHE A 256 15.08 -10.15 -6.90
N ARG A 257 15.06 -11.48 -6.77
CA ARG A 257 15.10 -12.17 -5.46
C ARG A 257 16.37 -11.86 -4.67
N ALA A 258 17.53 -11.90 -5.33
CA ALA A 258 18.81 -11.60 -4.70
C ALA A 258 18.94 -10.13 -4.27
N MET A 259 18.45 -9.18 -5.07
CA MET A 259 18.41 -7.77 -4.71
C MET A 259 17.36 -7.47 -3.64
N MET A 260 16.22 -8.15 -3.64
CA MET A 260 15.22 -8.05 -2.57
C MET A 260 15.81 -8.49 -1.22
N TRP A 261 16.61 -9.56 -1.21
CA TRP A 261 17.39 -9.93 -0.02
C TRP A 261 18.32 -8.78 0.42
N LEU A 262 19.18 -8.28 -0.47
CA LEU A 262 20.19 -7.26 -0.16
C LEU A 262 19.61 -5.88 0.17
N GLY A 263 18.39 -5.61 -0.30
CA GLY A 263 17.69 -4.33 -0.16
C GLY A 263 16.63 -4.28 0.94
N ARG A 264 16.26 -5.43 1.52
CA ARG A 264 15.24 -5.54 2.58
C ARG A 264 15.67 -6.30 3.83
N THR A 265 16.80 -7.00 3.80
CA THR A 265 17.31 -7.74 4.98
C THR A 265 18.04 -6.79 5.93
N GLU A 266 17.28 -6.21 6.85
CA GLU A 266 17.77 -5.22 7.80
C GLU A 266 18.65 -5.80 8.92
N LEU A 267 19.87 -5.26 9.03
CA LEU A 267 20.72 -5.37 10.21
C LEU A 267 20.48 -4.14 11.10
N TYR A 268 19.80 -4.34 12.24
CA TYR A 268 19.41 -3.25 13.13
C TYR A 268 20.62 -2.64 13.85
N LEU A 269 20.73 -1.32 13.74
CA LEU A 269 21.72 -0.48 14.43
C LEU A 269 21.11 0.17 15.68
N THR A 270 19.79 0.39 15.69
CA THR A 270 19.00 0.70 16.89
C THR A 270 17.78 -0.21 16.92
N LYS A 271 17.28 -0.57 18.11
CA LYS A 271 16.00 -1.30 18.19
C LYS A 271 14.85 -0.48 17.57
N PRO A 272 13.94 -1.09 16.80
CA PRO A 272 12.68 -0.45 16.48
C PRO A 272 11.85 -0.28 17.76
N LYS A 273 10.95 0.71 17.77
CA LYS A 273 9.90 0.82 18.79
C LYS A 273 8.57 0.44 18.12
N SER A 274 7.93 -0.57 18.67
CA SER A 274 6.74 -1.23 18.12
C SER A 274 6.06 -1.99 19.24
N ASP A 275 4.75 -1.92 19.31
CA ASP A 275 3.90 -2.58 20.30
C ASP A 275 3.46 -3.98 19.79
N SER A 276 4.32 -4.61 18.95
CA SER A 276 4.09 -5.91 18.33
C SER A 276 4.01 -7.03 19.37
N VAL A 277 2.96 -7.84 19.29
CA VAL A 277 2.80 -9.06 20.08
C VAL A 277 3.33 -10.31 19.36
N LEU A 278 3.51 -10.24 18.03
CA LEU A 278 3.96 -11.37 17.19
C LEU A 278 5.42 -11.76 17.45
N CYS A 279 6.26 -10.77 17.75
CA CYS A 279 7.66 -10.99 18.10
C CYS A 279 8.10 -10.00 19.19
N PRO A 280 8.82 -10.44 20.22
CA PRO A 280 9.40 -9.54 21.21
C PRO A 280 10.41 -8.59 20.53
N PRO A 281 10.50 -7.32 20.97
CA PRO A 281 11.48 -6.38 20.40
C PRO A 281 12.90 -6.95 20.54
N PRO A 282 13.79 -6.73 19.57
CA PRO A 282 15.15 -7.28 19.61
C PRO A 282 15.87 -6.80 20.86
N SER A 283 16.53 -7.71 21.56
CA SER A 283 17.27 -7.40 22.78
C SER A 283 18.48 -6.50 22.46
N PHE A 284 19.09 -5.93 23.50
CA PHE A 284 20.34 -5.18 23.34
C PHE A 284 21.45 -6.04 22.70
N ASN A 285 21.49 -7.35 23.01
CA ASN A 285 22.48 -8.25 22.41
C ASN A 285 22.16 -8.56 20.94
N ASP A 286 20.89 -8.63 20.55
CA ASP A 286 20.48 -8.80 19.14
C ASP A 286 20.89 -7.61 18.28
N VAL A 287 20.68 -6.40 18.79
CA VAL A 287 21.08 -5.18 18.08
C VAL A 287 22.60 -5.06 18.04
N LYS A 288 23.31 -5.39 19.13
CA LYS A 288 24.78 -5.47 19.15
C LYS A 288 25.34 -6.47 18.12
N ARG A 289 24.75 -7.67 18.05
CA ARG A 289 25.09 -8.71 17.05
C ARG A 289 24.98 -8.16 15.63
N GLN A 290 23.85 -7.53 15.30
CA GLN A 290 23.61 -6.95 13.97
C GLN A 290 24.49 -5.73 13.64
N ILE A 291 24.84 -4.90 14.63
CA ILE A 291 25.87 -3.86 14.47
C ILE A 291 27.20 -4.50 14.07
N ILE A 292 27.63 -5.56 14.77
CA ILE A 292 28.87 -6.29 14.47
C ILE A 292 28.79 -6.95 13.08
N ASP A 293 27.66 -7.59 12.71
CA ASP A 293 27.45 -8.17 11.38
C ASP A 293 27.64 -7.12 10.27
N SER A 294 27.10 -5.91 10.46
CA SER A 294 27.25 -4.80 9.49
C SER A 294 28.72 -4.36 9.32
N TYR A 295 29.49 -4.34 10.42
CA TYR A 295 30.91 -4.01 10.36
C TYR A 295 31.78 -5.15 9.83
N LEU A 296 31.42 -6.41 10.06
CA LEU A 296 32.10 -7.56 9.45
C LEU A 296 31.90 -7.58 7.91
N ILE A 297 30.69 -7.26 7.42
CA ILE A 297 30.44 -7.07 5.98
C ILE A 297 31.31 -5.93 5.43
N LYS A 298 31.36 -4.78 6.13
CA LYS A 298 32.22 -3.65 5.73
C LYS A 298 33.70 -4.03 5.73
N GLU A 299 34.20 -4.67 6.77
CA GLU A 299 35.61 -5.10 6.84
C GLU A 299 35.94 -6.06 5.71
N LEU A 300 35.04 -6.98 5.36
CA LEU A 300 35.23 -7.90 4.24
C LEU A 300 35.35 -7.16 2.90
N ILE A 301 34.56 -6.08 2.69
CA ILE A 301 34.68 -5.19 1.52
C ILE A 301 36.01 -4.44 1.52
N ASP A 302 36.43 -3.93 2.68
CA ASP A 302 37.70 -3.20 2.84
C ASP A 302 38.92 -4.12 2.57
N VAL A 303 38.97 -5.34 3.14
CA VAL A 303 40.11 -6.26 2.98
C VAL A 303 40.16 -6.97 1.61
N THR A 304 39.01 -7.17 0.96
CA THR A 304 38.97 -7.64 -0.44
C THR A 304 39.20 -6.51 -1.45
N ASN A 305 39.25 -5.25 -0.99
CA ASN A 305 39.38 -4.06 -1.83
C ASN A 305 38.29 -3.97 -2.91
N THR A 306 37.07 -4.41 -2.57
CA THR A 306 35.91 -4.48 -3.49
C THR A 306 34.99 -3.25 -3.45
N TYR A 307 35.34 -2.24 -2.66
CA TYR A 307 34.58 -1.00 -2.52
C TYR A 307 34.32 -0.28 -3.87
N SER A 308 35.22 -0.40 -4.86
CA SER A 308 34.97 0.10 -6.22
C SER A 308 33.82 -0.63 -6.91
N HIS A 309 33.70 -1.95 -6.77
CA HIS A 309 32.57 -2.71 -7.32
C HIS A 309 31.26 -2.33 -6.63
N TYR A 310 31.27 -2.18 -5.30
CA TYR A 310 30.11 -1.67 -4.55
C TYR A 310 29.68 -0.29 -5.06
N THR A 311 30.60 0.68 -5.14
CA THR A 311 30.27 2.04 -5.59
C THR A 311 29.85 2.11 -7.05
N GLU A 312 30.34 1.24 -7.94
CA GLU A 312 29.86 1.17 -9.33
C GLU A 312 28.40 0.68 -9.43
N ILE A 313 28.04 -0.36 -8.67
CA ILE A 313 26.66 -0.86 -8.56
C ILE A 313 25.77 0.24 -7.98
N GLU A 314 26.19 0.82 -6.85
CA GLU A 314 25.45 1.82 -6.11
C GLU A 314 25.20 3.10 -6.92
N ASN A 315 26.22 3.64 -7.58
CA ASN A 315 26.08 4.82 -8.43
C ASN A 315 25.18 4.54 -9.64
N THR A 316 25.17 3.31 -10.17
CA THR A 316 24.27 2.94 -11.26
C THR A 316 22.82 2.91 -10.80
N ILE A 317 22.52 2.22 -9.68
CA ILE A 317 21.16 2.20 -9.11
C ILE A 317 20.70 3.61 -8.73
N LYS A 318 21.60 4.44 -8.19
CA LYS A 318 21.34 5.84 -7.82
C LYS A 318 20.93 6.73 -9.00
N ILE A 319 21.46 6.49 -10.20
CA ILE A 319 21.05 7.20 -11.44
C ILE A 319 19.59 6.87 -11.80
N PHE A 320 19.15 5.63 -11.58
CA PHE A 320 17.78 5.21 -11.86
C PHE A 320 16.80 5.65 -10.77
N ALA A 321 17.08 5.34 -9.49
CA ALA A 321 16.12 5.40 -8.39
C ALA A 321 16.51 6.26 -7.16
N GLY A 322 17.68 6.91 -7.16
CA GLY A 322 18.09 7.83 -6.08
C GLY A 322 18.86 7.20 -4.90
N GLU A 323 18.95 7.96 -3.81
CA GLU A 323 19.72 7.65 -2.58
C GLU A 323 18.99 6.62 -1.68
N GLN A 324 19.73 5.81 -0.92
CA GLN A 324 19.15 4.82 0.01
C GLN A 324 18.49 5.49 1.23
N ASP A 325 17.36 4.92 1.70
CA ASP A 325 16.67 5.36 2.94
C ASP A 325 17.14 4.56 4.18
N ASN A 326 18.47 4.38 4.31
CA ASN A 326 19.12 3.60 5.37
C ASN A 326 20.58 4.00 5.58
N VAL A 327 21.20 3.48 6.64
CA VAL A 327 22.63 3.67 6.90
C VAL A 327 23.44 2.89 5.84
N THR A 328 24.36 3.57 5.16
CA THR A 328 25.23 3.01 4.11
C THR A 328 26.63 2.66 4.63
N LEU A 329 27.48 2.03 3.80
CA LEU A 329 28.89 1.77 4.13
C LEU A 329 29.70 3.05 4.44
N ASP A 330 29.33 4.17 3.81
CA ASP A 330 29.98 5.47 4.02
C ASP A 330 29.59 6.06 5.38
N ASN A 331 28.32 5.87 5.76
CA ASN A 331 27.84 6.22 7.09
C ASN A 331 28.48 5.34 8.17
N LEU A 332 28.63 4.03 7.94
CA LEU A 332 29.39 3.15 8.86
C LEU A 332 30.87 3.58 8.97
N THR A 333 31.48 4.05 7.88
CA THR A 333 32.83 4.61 7.89
C THR A 333 32.91 5.89 8.73
N TYR A 334 31.93 6.79 8.57
CA TYR A 334 31.81 7.99 9.40
C TYR A 334 31.66 7.65 10.90
N LEU A 335 30.75 6.73 11.25
CA LEU A 335 30.49 6.33 12.64
C LEU A 335 31.75 5.70 13.28
N LYS A 336 32.44 4.82 12.55
CA LYS A 336 33.71 4.22 12.99
C LYS A 336 34.76 5.30 13.31
N ASN A 337 34.91 6.29 12.43
CA ASN A 337 35.85 7.39 12.64
C ASN A 337 35.44 8.32 13.80
N ALA A 338 34.13 8.47 14.06
CA ALA A 338 33.63 9.31 15.16
C ALA A 338 33.86 8.67 16.55
N ILE A 339 33.71 7.35 16.65
CA ILE A 339 33.85 6.57 17.90
C ILE A 339 35.31 6.10 18.10
N ASN A 340 36.11 6.08 17.02
CA ASN A 340 37.53 5.75 17.02
C ASN A 340 37.84 4.30 17.49
N PHE A 341 37.02 3.34 17.04
CA PHE A 341 37.38 1.91 17.10
C PHE A 341 37.95 1.44 15.75
N ILE A 342 38.78 0.39 15.76
CA ILE A 342 39.51 -0.12 14.60
C ILE A 342 38.90 -1.41 14.08
N ASP A 343 38.52 -2.34 14.96
CA ASP A 343 38.13 -3.70 14.60
C ASP A 343 36.75 -4.07 15.19
N ALA A 344 35.98 -4.91 14.47
CA ALA A 344 34.60 -5.24 14.82
C ALA A 344 34.42 -6.00 16.16
N ASP A 345 35.46 -6.58 16.75
CA ASP A 345 35.40 -7.21 18.07
C ASP A 345 35.42 -6.20 19.23
N GLU A 346 35.88 -4.96 19.02
CA GLU A 346 35.77 -3.86 19.99
C GLU A 346 34.31 -3.51 20.31
N LEU A 347 33.39 -3.80 19.38
CA LEU A 347 31.94 -3.64 19.52
C LEU A 347 31.28 -4.75 20.36
N LEU A 348 32.03 -5.78 20.80
CA LEU A 348 31.56 -6.69 21.84
C LEU A 348 31.37 -5.98 23.18
N ASP A 349 32.13 -4.90 23.42
CA ASP A 349 31.93 -4.05 24.58
C ASP A 349 30.63 -3.25 24.48
N SER A 350 29.89 -3.25 25.57
CA SER A 350 28.55 -2.68 25.61
C SER A 350 28.56 -1.17 25.83
N LEU A 351 29.67 -0.57 26.28
CA LEU A 351 29.82 0.88 26.33
C LEU A 351 30.06 1.45 24.92
N THR A 352 30.95 0.84 24.13
CA THR A 352 31.17 1.19 22.72
C THR A 352 29.87 1.15 21.90
N ILE A 353 29.00 0.16 22.14
CA ILE A 353 27.68 0.07 21.47
C ILE A 353 26.73 1.19 21.90
N VAL A 354 26.74 1.61 23.16
CA VAL A 354 25.91 2.74 23.62
C VAL A 354 26.42 4.05 23.00
N GLU A 355 27.73 4.29 22.99
CA GLU A 355 28.35 5.44 22.32
C GLU A 355 28.09 5.44 20.81
N PHE A 356 28.13 4.27 20.16
CA PHE A 356 27.73 4.10 18.77
C PHE A 356 26.28 4.52 18.53
N GLN A 357 25.34 4.01 19.33
CA GLN A 357 23.93 4.32 19.17
C GLN A 357 23.61 5.79 19.46
N ASP A 358 24.28 6.42 20.42
CA ASP A 358 24.08 7.84 20.72
C ASP A 358 24.74 8.76 19.69
N THR A 359 25.89 8.37 19.13
CA THR A 359 26.51 9.06 17.98
C THR A 359 25.61 8.98 16.75
N LEU A 360 25.03 7.80 16.48
CA LEU A 360 24.11 7.55 15.38
C LEU A 360 22.84 8.38 15.48
N LYS A 361 22.11 8.35 16.61
CA LYS A 361 20.83 9.10 16.80
C LYS A 361 20.90 10.61 16.51
N ASN A 362 22.10 11.19 16.55
CA ASN A 362 22.34 12.61 16.29
C ASN A 362 22.58 12.94 14.80
N GLN A 363 22.56 11.95 13.90
CA GLN A 363 22.80 12.13 12.45
C GLN A 363 21.49 12.19 11.66
N SER A 364 21.48 12.91 10.54
CA SER A 364 20.31 13.00 9.65
C SER A 364 19.96 11.68 8.96
N PHE A 365 20.95 10.83 8.69
CA PHE A 365 20.79 9.50 8.07
C PHE A 365 20.40 8.41 9.08
N ALA A 366 20.19 8.76 10.36
CA ALA A 366 19.95 7.78 11.41
C ALA A 366 18.53 7.21 11.41
N TYR A 367 17.59 7.89 10.77
CA TYR A 367 16.17 7.53 10.76
C TYR A 367 15.75 7.22 9.33
N GLN A 368 15.01 6.13 9.15
CA GLN A 368 14.32 5.86 7.90
C GLN A 368 13.15 6.85 7.74
N LEU A 369 13.00 7.47 6.57
CA LEU A 369 11.94 8.44 6.29
C LEU A 369 10.61 7.77 5.91
N ILE A 370 10.65 6.55 5.37
CA ILE A 370 9.47 5.75 5.02
C ILE A 370 9.47 4.48 5.88
N LEU A 371 8.31 4.12 6.44
CA LEU A 371 8.13 2.86 7.18
C LEU A 371 8.02 1.67 6.21
N SER A 372 9.02 0.80 6.17
CA SER A 372 9.03 -0.48 5.42
C SER A 372 8.84 -1.73 6.29
N GLN A 373 8.79 -1.55 7.61
CA GLN A 373 8.66 -2.59 8.62
C GLN A 373 7.19 -2.76 9.03
N ILE A 374 6.77 -4.00 9.30
CA ILE A 374 5.46 -4.27 9.92
C ILE A 374 5.59 -4.00 11.42
N LEU A 375 5.32 -2.76 11.82
CA LEU A 375 5.32 -2.31 13.21
C LEU A 375 3.89 -2.02 13.67
N PHE A 376 3.64 -2.27 14.96
CA PHE A 376 2.33 -2.13 15.58
C PHE A 376 2.34 -0.99 16.60
N ASN A 377 1.18 -0.36 16.83
CA ASN A 377 0.99 0.65 17.88
C ASN A 377 -0.15 0.31 18.85
N ASP A 378 0.02 0.72 20.10
CA ASP A 378 -1.08 0.96 21.04
C ASP A 378 -1.95 2.12 20.52
N PRO A 379 -3.27 1.93 20.31
CA PRO A 379 -4.20 2.98 19.91
C PRO A 379 -4.20 4.21 20.84
N MET A 380 -3.77 4.04 22.09
CA MET A 380 -3.70 5.11 23.10
C MET A 380 -2.36 5.85 23.13
N SER A 381 -1.31 5.35 22.47
CA SER A 381 0.02 6.00 22.38
C SER A 381 0.70 5.92 20.99
N PRO A 382 0.00 6.14 19.86
CA PRO A 382 0.51 5.85 18.49
C PRO A 382 1.69 6.67 17.96
N ASP A 383 2.17 7.71 18.68
CA ASP A 383 3.54 8.22 18.48
C ASP A 383 4.61 7.22 19.03
N SER A 384 4.23 5.97 19.28
CA SER A 384 5.09 4.87 19.74
C SER A 384 5.92 4.25 18.63
N ILE A 385 5.45 4.21 17.38
CA ILE A 385 6.18 3.58 16.29
C ILE A 385 7.40 4.42 15.89
N VAL A 386 8.58 3.84 16.06
CA VAL A 386 9.85 4.40 15.58
C VAL A 386 10.55 3.31 14.76
N PRO A 387 10.74 3.48 13.44
CA PRO A 387 11.48 2.54 12.62
C PRO A 387 12.90 2.32 13.18
N ALA A 388 13.46 1.12 13.01
CA ALA A 388 14.86 0.90 13.33
C ALA A 388 15.77 1.75 12.43
N SER A 389 16.80 2.38 13.00
CA SER A 389 18.02 2.65 12.24
C SER A 389 18.61 1.32 11.83
N ALA A 390 18.85 1.10 10.53
CA ALA A 390 19.28 -0.18 9.99
C ALA A 390 20.34 0.04 8.90
N PHE A 391 21.25 -0.94 8.78
CA PHE A 391 22.13 -1.10 7.64
C PHE A 391 21.55 -2.15 6.68
N MET A 392 21.64 -1.86 5.38
CA MET A 392 21.34 -2.77 4.27
C MET A 392 22.39 -2.52 3.18
N LEU A 393 22.84 -3.58 2.48
CA LEU A 393 23.95 -3.41 1.53
C LEU A 393 23.51 -2.65 0.27
N PHE A 394 22.31 -2.90 -0.25
CA PHE A 394 21.72 -2.15 -1.37
C PHE A 394 20.27 -1.78 -1.03
N GLY A 395 20.07 -1.08 0.09
CA GLY A 395 18.75 -0.82 0.67
C GLY A 395 17.80 -0.02 -0.23
N GLN A 396 16.49 -0.18 0.01
CA GLN A 396 15.46 0.51 -0.77
C GLN A 396 15.57 2.04 -0.70
N ARG A 397 15.25 2.71 -1.81
CA ARG A 397 15.43 4.14 -2.03
C ARG A 397 14.24 4.96 -1.56
N PHE A 398 14.52 6.16 -1.06
CA PHE A 398 13.50 7.14 -0.77
C PHE A 398 12.86 7.64 -2.08
N VAL A 399 11.58 7.39 -2.26
CA VAL A 399 10.78 8.01 -3.34
C VAL A 399 9.70 8.91 -2.74
N ILE A 400 9.65 10.14 -3.25
CA ILE A 400 8.93 11.27 -2.67
C ILE A 400 7.41 11.04 -2.56
N ASP A 401 6.86 10.28 -3.48
CA ASP A 401 5.46 9.90 -3.59
C ASP A 401 5.09 8.77 -2.62
N SER A 402 5.99 7.82 -2.30
CA SER A 402 5.80 6.91 -1.15
C SER A 402 5.74 7.68 0.18
N TYR A 403 6.47 8.80 0.29
CA TYR A 403 6.39 9.65 1.47
C TYR A 403 5.05 10.43 1.53
N VAL A 404 4.51 10.85 0.38
CA VAL A 404 3.15 11.40 0.28
C VAL A 404 2.12 10.40 0.77
N THR A 405 2.11 9.19 0.22
CA THR A 405 1.14 8.15 0.58
C THR A 405 1.26 7.72 2.04
N ALA A 406 2.48 7.59 2.57
CA ALA A 406 2.72 7.26 3.98
C ALA A 406 2.24 8.34 4.98
N THR A 407 2.09 9.60 4.56
CA THR A 407 1.83 10.74 5.46
C THR A 407 0.35 11.10 5.60
N VAL A 408 -0.51 10.53 4.75
CA VAL A 408 -1.97 10.82 4.70
C VAL A 408 -2.83 9.62 5.11
N VAL A 409 -2.33 8.80 6.05
CA VAL A 409 -3.01 7.60 6.56
C VAL A 409 -3.12 7.59 8.09
N TYR A 410 -3.85 6.61 8.63
CA TYR A 410 -4.43 6.57 9.97
C TYR A 410 -3.48 6.91 11.12
N ASP A 411 -2.26 6.35 11.15
CA ASP A 411 -1.27 6.64 12.20
C ASP A 411 -0.68 8.06 12.11
N ARG A 412 -1.00 8.82 11.05
CA ARG A 412 -0.50 10.18 10.77
C ARG A 412 -1.56 11.27 10.80
N ILE A 413 -2.86 10.94 10.80
CA ILE A 413 -3.95 11.92 10.78
C ILE A 413 -4.53 12.10 12.18
N LYS A 414 -4.42 13.31 12.72
CA LYS A 414 -4.99 13.73 14.02
C LYS A 414 -5.99 14.86 13.82
N TYR A 415 -7.26 14.64 14.20
CA TYR A 415 -8.32 15.65 14.23
C TYR A 415 -8.86 15.77 15.66
N TYR A 416 -8.88 16.99 16.23
CA TYR A 416 -9.17 17.23 17.66
C TYR A 416 -8.39 16.31 18.64
N ASN A 417 -7.14 15.97 18.30
CA ASN A 417 -6.28 15.05 19.07
C ASN A 417 -6.82 13.61 19.17
N GLN A 418 -7.75 13.23 18.29
CA GLN A 418 -8.18 11.86 18.03
C GLN A 418 -7.65 11.43 16.65
N PHE A 419 -7.39 10.14 16.47
CA PHE A 419 -6.92 9.61 15.20
C PHE A 419 -8.08 9.38 14.25
N VAL A 420 -7.91 9.80 13.00
CA VAL A 420 -8.95 9.65 11.98
C VAL A 420 -8.65 8.42 11.15
N CYS A 421 -9.57 7.45 11.17
CA CYS A 421 -9.39 6.12 10.56
C CYS A 421 -9.48 6.17 9.03
N ARG A 422 -8.47 6.80 8.41
CA ARG A 422 -8.20 6.71 6.98
C ARG A 422 -7.03 5.77 6.80
N LEU A 423 -7.29 4.49 6.57
CA LEU A 423 -6.21 3.48 6.47
C LEU A 423 -5.28 3.71 5.24
N PHE A 424 -5.63 4.67 4.38
CA PHE A 424 -5.63 4.53 2.94
C PHE A 424 -5.38 5.88 2.21
N PRO A 425 -4.32 6.04 1.39
CA PRO A 425 -4.11 7.25 0.60
C PRO A 425 -4.82 7.19 -0.75
N SER A 426 -5.22 8.35 -1.26
CA SER A 426 -5.86 8.51 -2.56
C SER A 426 -4.83 8.83 -3.63
N LEU A 427 -5.01 8.34 -4.86
CA LEU A 427 -4.12 8.66 -5.98
C LEU A 427 -4.11 10.16 -6.30
N LEU A 428 -5.23 10.83 -6.02
CA LEU A 428 -5.36 12.28 -6.14
C LEU A 428 -4.52 13.02 -5.10
N ASP A 429 -4.14 12.40 -3.97
CA ASP A 429 -3.21 12.98 -3.00
C ASP A 429 -1.83 13.15 -3.64
N VAL A 430 -1.37 12.15 -4.40
CA VAL A 430 -0.10 12.20 -5.15
C VAL A 430 -0.16 13.25 -6.25
N LEU A 431 -1.23 13.32 -7.05
CA LEU A 431 -1.39 14.38 -8.05
C LEU A 431 -1.40 15.77 -7.43
N PHE A 432 -2.14 15.96 -6.33
CA PHE A 432 -2.23 17.24 -5.64
C PHE A 432 -0.85 17.68 -5.14
N ALA A 433 -0.16 16.75 -4.48
CA ALA A 433 1.17 16.96 -3.93
C ALA A 433 2.21 17.26 -5.02
N LEU A 434 2.16 16.57 -6.17
CA LEU A 434 3.02 16.81 -7.35
C LEU A 434 2.68 18.10 -8.14
N GLY A 435 1.62 18.81 -7.79
CA GLY A 435 1.35 20.15 -8.32
C GLY A 435 -0.04 20.36 -8.92
N ASN A 436 -0.82 19.29 -9.13
CA ASN A 436 -2.13 19.39 -9.77
C ASN A 436 -3.19 19.86 -8.77
N SER A 437 -3.27 21.17 -8.55
CA SER A 437 -4.22 21.79 -7.64
C SER A 437 -5.70 21.49 -7.96
N ALA A 438 -6.02 21.08 -9.19
CA ALA A 438 -7.37 20.70 -9.59
C ALA A 438 -7.81 19.31 -9.06
N SER A 439 -6.89 18.46 -8.63
CA SER A 439 -7.23 17.16 -8.03
C SER A 439 -7.90 17.30 -6.65
N ALA A 440 -7.61 18.36 -5.90
CA ALA A 440 -8.27 18.66 -4.63
C ALA A 440 -9.80 18.81 -4.76
N GLN A 441 -10.30 19.24 -5.93
CA GLN A 441 -11.74 19.36 -6.18
C GLN A 441 -12.45 18.01 -6.17
N LEU A 442 -11.75 16.96 -6.59
CA LEU A 442 -12.26 15.59 -6.62
C LEU A 442 -12.11 14.88 -5.26
N LEU A 443 -11.19 15.35 -4.42
CA LEU A 443 -10.94 14.85 -3.07
C LEU A 443 -11.91 15.38 -2.00
N ILE A 444 -12.74 16.39 -2.30
CA ILE A 444 -13.58 17.10 -1.31
C ILE A 444 -14.38 16.15 -0.39
N SER A 445 -14.92 15.04 -0.92
CA SER A 445 -15.65 14.06 -0.10
C SER A 445 -14.74 13.37 0.92
N GLU A 446 -13.61 12.80 0.47
CA GLU A 446 -12.62 12.17 1.36
C GLU A 446 -12.03 13.16 2.36
N LEU A 447 -11.76 14.39 1.94
CA LEU A 447 -11.15 15.42 2.78
C LEU A 447 -12.08 15.83 3.94
N ASN A 448 -13.38 15.89 3.68
CA ASN A 448 -14.41 16.15 4.68
C ASN A 448 -14.71 14.92 5.57
N GLU A 449 -14.55 13.70 5.05
CA GLU A 449 -14.79 12.44 5.76
C GLU A 449 -13.62 12.07 6.70
N TYR A 450 -12.39 12.26 6.22
CA TYR A 450 -11.16 11.82 6.87
C TYR A 450 -10.28 12.96 7.42
N HIS A 451 -10.71 14.22 7.28
CA HIS A 451 -10.10 15.41 7.90
C HIS A 451 -8.57 15.54 7.70
N TYR A 452 -8.06 15.13 6.54
CA TYR A 452 -6.63 15.03 6.25
C TYR A 452 -6.10 16.10 5.27
N SER A 453 -6.93 17.05 4.83
CA SER A 453 -6.57 18.20 3.96
C SER A 453 -5.32 18.94 4.44
N THR A 454 -5.22 18.99 5.75
CA THR A 454 -4.15 19.52 6.56
C THR A 454 -2.82 18.78 6.34
N ASN A 455 -2.82 17.44 6.33
CA ASN A 455 -1.64 16.64 5.97
C ASN A 455 -1.31 16.76 4.46
N LEU A 456 -2.33 16.81 3.61
CA LEU A 456 -2.16 16.89 2.16
C LEU A 456 -1.51 18.22 1.71
N ALA A 457 -1.91 19.34 2.31
CA ALA A 457 -1.30 20.64 2.06
C ALA A 457 0.17 20.73 2.51
N ALA A 458 0.54 19.98 3.56
CA ALA A 458 1.94 19.86 4.01
C ALA A 458 2.86 19.35 2.93
N LEU A 459 2.41 18.28 2.28
CA LEU A 459 3.15 17.53 1.29
C LEU A 459 3.30 18.36 0.02
N ARG A 460 2.26 19.11 -0.33
CA ARG A 460 2.33 20.11 -1.40
C ARG A 460 3.36 21.20 -1.11
N TYR A 461 3.39 21.77 0.10
CA TYR A 461 4.41 22.75 0.48
C TYR A 461 5.84 22.17 0.41
N LEU A 462 6.03 20.92 0.86
CA LEU A 462 7.31 20.22 0.76
C LEU A 462 7.72 19.99 -0.70
N ILE A 463 6.81 19.52 -1.56
CA ILE A 463 7.11 19.18 -2.97
C ILE A 463 7.36 20.42 -3.83
N ASP A 464 6.67 21.53 -3.57
CA ASP A 464 6.93 22.81 -4.22
C ASP A 464 8.23 23.47 -3.73
N SER A 465 8.83 22.99 -2.63
CA SER A 465 10.12 23.51 -2.15
C SER A 465 11.34 22.92 -2.87
N TYR A 466 11.26 21.73 -3.48
CA TYR A 466 12.39 21.15 -4.20
C TYR A 466 12.74 21.92 -5.48
N ASP A 467 14.04 22.14 -5.71
CA ASP A 467 14.58 22.91 -6.82
C ASP A 467 14.79 22.09 -8.11
N ASP A 468 15.12 22.78 -9.20
CA ASP A 468 15.39 22.15 -10.50
C ASP A 468 16.58 21.18 -10.46
N GLU A 469 17.50 21.29 -9.49
CA GLU A 469 18.60 20.35 -9.30
C GLU A 469 18.08 19.02 -8.75
N PHE A 470 17.26 19.02 -7.69
CA PHE A 470 16.55 17.81 -7.24
C PHE A 470 15.73 17.17 -8.37
N TRP A 471 14.94 17.97 -9.10
CA TRP A 471 14.11 17.47 -10.19
C TRP A 471 14.88 17.01 -11.43
N SER A 472 16.20 17.23 -11.50
CA SER A 472 17.06 16.72 -12.56
C SER A 472 18.15 15.73 -12.07
N ALA A 473 18.23 15.47 -10.76
CA ALA A 473 19.30 14.70 -10.12
C ALA A 473 19.37 13.22 -10.55
N ASN A 474 18.23 12.61 -10.87
CA ASN A 474 18.13 11.21 -11.30
C ASN A 474 16.93 11.03 -12.25
N LEU A 475 16.87 9.90 -12.95
CA LEU A 475 15.83 9.65 -13.95
C LEU A 475 14.43 9.58 -13.34
N TYR A 476 14.29 9.04 -12.12
CA TYR A 476 13.02 8.97 -11.39
C TYR A 476 12.43 10.35 -11.12
N SER A 477 13.22 11.25 -10.52
CA SER A 477 12.82 12.63 -10.21
C SER A 477 12.57 13.45 -11.48
N ASN A 478 13.34 13.19 -12.54
CA ASN A 478 13.14 13.83 -13.84
C ASN A 478 11.80 13.42 -14.49
N TRP A 479 11.47 12.12 -14.48
CA TRP A 479 10.18 11.63 -14.97
C TRP A 479 9.03 12.19 -14.12
N LEU A 480 9.15 12.21 -12.78
CA LEU A 480 8.18 12.92 -11.94
C LEU A 480 8.03 14.39 -12.37
N ASN A 481 9.12 15.13 -12.58
CA ASN A 481 9.05 16.54 -13.02
C ASN A 481 8.35 16.69 -14.40
N ILE A 482 8.55 15.76 -15.34
CA ILE A 482 7.82 15.73 -16.61
C ILE A 482 6.31 15.57 -16.34
N ILE A 483 5.93 14.66 -15.45
CA ILE A 483 4.53 14.49 -14.99
C ILE A 483 4.03 15.79 -14.34
N ARG A 484 4.84 16.48 -13.53
CA ARG A 484 4.51 17.81 -12.95
C ARG A 484 4.26 18.89 -14.02
N LYS A 485 4.87 18.81 -15.22
CA LYS A 485 4.64 19.80 -16.29
C LYS A 485 3.31 19.63 -17.02
N LEU A 486 2.55 18.55 -16.75
CA LEU A 486 1.19 18.34 -17.29
C LEU A 486 0.08 19.02 -16.45
N ASN A 487 0.45 19.75 -15.39
CA ASN A 487 -0.50 20.49 -14.55
C ASN A 487 -1.19 21.63 -15.34
N PRO A 488 -2.48 21.92 -15.06
CA PRO A 488 -3.19 23.03 -15.70
C PRO A 488 -2.55 24.39 -15.36
N PRO A 489 -2.35 25.30 -16.33
CA PRO A 489 -1.93 26.67 -16.03
C PRO A 489 -3.09 27.47 -15.42
N GLU A 490 -2.74 28.51 -14.65
CA GLU A 490 -3.69 29.41 -13.99
C GLU A 490 -4.56 30.17 -15.00
N ASP A 491 -3.94 30.75 -16.04
CA ASP A 491 -4.65 31.34 -17.18
C ASP A 491 -4.72 30.34 -18.34
N ARG A 492 -5.94 30.07 -18.81
CA ARG A 492 -6.25 29.17 -19.94
C ARG A 492 -6.93 29.87 -21.10
N ASN A 493 -7.23 31.17 -21.00
CA ASN A 493 -8.01 31.90 -22.01
C ASN A 493 -7.33 31.95 -23.40
N ASN A 494 -6.01 31.78 -23.43
CA ASN A 494 -5.19 31.79 -24.64
C ASN A 494 -4.90 30.39 -25.22
N LEU A 495 -5.46 29.31 -24.64
CA LEU A 495 -5.29 27.94 -25.13
C LEU A 495 -6.35 27.57 -26.18
N PRO A 496 -6.12 26.54 -27.03
CA PRO A 496 -7.15 25.96 -27.90
C PRO A 496 -8.44 25.58 -27.13
N PRO A 497 -9.64 25.70 -27.73
CA PRO A 497 -10.91 25.56 -27.00
C PRO A 497 -11.07 24.29 -26.17
N PHE A 498 -10.64 23.13 -26.69
CA PHE A 498 -10.69 21.86 -25.94
C PHE A 498 -9.83 21.91 -24.66
N MET A 499 -8.68 22.60 -24.68
CA MET A 499 -7.79 22.79 -23.52
C MET A 499 -8.32 23.83 -22.52
N GLN A 500 -9.46 24.47 -22.79
CA GLN A 500 -10.18 25.31 -21.82
C GLN A 500 -11.24 24.51 -21.04
N THR A 501 -11.48 23.24 -21.40
CA THR A 501 -12.52 22.38 -20.82
C THR A 501 -12.05 21.58 -19.61
N ALA A 502 -13.03 21.12 -18.82
CA ALA A 502 -12.85 20.28 -17.64
C ALA A 502 -12.28 18.91 -18.03
N ALA A 503 -12.96 18.29 -19.00
CA ALA A 503 -12.69 16.95 -19.48
C ALA A 503 -11.24 16.81 -19.96
N PHE A 504 -10.68 17.82 -20.63
CA PHE A 504 -9.28 17.78 -21.07
C PHE A 504 -8.28 17.75 -19.90
N TRP A 505 -8.52 18.52 -18.83
CA TRP A 505 -7.59 18.52 -17.68
C TRP A 505 -7.79 17.31 -16.76
N GLN A 506 -8.99 16.71 -16.70
CA GLN A 506 -9.19 15.37 -16.12
C GLN A 506 -8.53 14.27 -16.96
N GLU A 507 -8.57 14.37 -18.29
CA GLU A 507 -7.84 13.46 -19.18
C GLU A 507 -6.32 13.63 -18.99
N LYS A 508 -5.81 14.85 -18.76
CA LYS A 508 -4.42 15.05 -18.31
C LYS A 508 -4.13 14.47 -16.92
N MET A 509 -5.06 14.51 -15.96
CA MET A 509 -4.89 13.81 -14.66
C MET A 509 -4.76 12.29 -14.87
N ASN A 510 -5.58 11.70 -15.73
CA ASN A 510 -5.47 10.29 -16.10
C ASN A 510 -4.10 9.99 -16.72
N THR A 511 -3.66 10.80 -17.70
CA THR A 511 -2.32 10.72 -18.30
C THR A 511 -1.20 10.82 -17.25
N GLN A 512 -1.31 11.72 -16.26
CA GLN A 512 -0.34 11.86 -15.17
C GLN A 512 -0.30 10.61 -14.26
N LEU A 513 -1.47 10.07 -13.89
CA LEU A 513 -1.56 8.88 -13.03
C LEU A 513 -1.08 7.61 -13.73
N SER A 514 -1.43 7.42 -15.01
CA SER A 514 -0.91 6.31 -15.81
C SER A 514 0.60 6.33 -15.85
N SER A 515 1.20 7.48 -16.15
CA SER A 515 2.67 7.58 -16.23
C SER A 515 3.38 7.50 -14.88
N TRP A 516 2.72 7.94 -13.80
CA TRP A 516 3.21 7.72 -12.44
C TRP A 516 3.20 6.23 -12.06
N ALA A 517 2.15 5.50 -12.45
CA ALA A 517 2.06 4.05 -12.25
C ALA A 517 3.13 3.28 -13.05
N GLU A 518 3.37 3.67 -14.31
CA GLU A 518 4.48 3.15 -15.15
C GLU A 518 5.84 3.38 -14.47
N LEU A 519 6.14 4.61 -14.03
CA LEU A 519 7.37 4.95 -13.30
C LEU A 519 7.56 4.09 -12.03
N ARG A 520 6.46 3.82 -11.30
CA ARG A 520 6.47 3.02 -10.07
C ARG A 520 6.66 1.53 -10.32
N HIS A 521 6.05 1.01 -11.39
CA HIS A 521 6.24 -0.35 -11.86
C HIS A 521 7.70 -0.60 -12.22
N ASP A 522 8.29 0.26 -13.03
CA ASP A 522 9.65 0.06 -13.56
C ASP A 522 10.71 0.17 -12.45
N ASN A 523 10.43 0.90 -11.36
CA ASN A 523 11.33 1.06 -10.22
C ASN A 523 10.96 0.19 -9.01
N LEU A 524 10.07 -0.79 -9.14
CA LEU A 524 9.51 -1.57 -8.01
C LEU A 524 10.59 -2.24 -7.13
N LEU A 525 11.71 -2.68 -7.73
CA LEU A 525 12.82 -3.30 -7.01
C LEU A 525 13.58 -2.31 -6.10
N TYR A 526 13.63 -1.04 -6.51
CA TYR A 526 14.47 -0.01 -5.88
C TYR A 526 13.68 0.99 -5.04
N ALA A 527 12.42 1.28 -5.39
CA ALA A 527 11.56 2.22 -4.69
C ALA A 527 10.98 1.63 -3.39
N LYS A 528 11.15 2.32 -2.27
CA LYS A 528 10.62 1.88 -0.97
C LYS A 528 9.09 1.95 -0.93
N GLN A 529 8.44 0.87 -0.53
CA GLN A 529 6.98 0.83 -0.33
C GLN A 529 6.57 1.55 0.96
N SER A 530 5.38 2.14 0.96
CA SER A 530 4.76 2.79 2.13
C SER A 530 3.74 1.87 2.80
N TYR A 531 3.81 1.73 4.12
CA TYR A 531 2.88 0.94 4.93
C TYR A 531 2.14 1.84 5.93
N THR A 532 0.86 1.55 6.16
CA THR A 532 0.09 2.07 7.30
C THR A 532 0.42 1.24 8.55
N GLY A 533 0.63 1.88 9.70
CA GLY A 533 0.94 1.18 10.95
C GLY A 533 -0.22 0.29 11.43
N GLY A 534 0.09 -0.91 11.95
CA GLY A 534 -0.93 -1.85 12.44
C GLY A 534 -1.38 -1.53 13.87
N THR A 535 -2.69 -1.50 14.13
CA THR A 535 -3.23 -1.29 15.50
C THR A 535 -3.49 -2.61 16.20
N VAL A 536 -3.12 -2.70 17.48
CA VAL A 536 -3.50 -3.82 18.38
C VAL A 536 -4.57 -3.36 19.38
N CYS A 537 -5.37 -4.28 19.93
CA CYS A 537 -6.35 -3.93 20.96
C CYS A 537 -5.68 -3.76 22.33
N SER A 538 -6.01 -2.68 23.05
CA SER A 538 -5.66 -2.44 24.45
C SER A 538 -6.93 -2.07 25.26
N TYR A 539 -6.96 -2.34 26.57
CA TYR A 539 -8.05 -1.83 27.43
C TYR A 539 -7.72 -0.40 27.89
N PRO A 540 -8.39 0.66 27.38
CA PRO A 540 -8.00 2.04 27.67
C PRO A 540 -8.34 2.46 29.11
N TYR A 541 -9.35 1.83 29.71
CA TYR A 541 -9.75 2.04 31.11
C TYR A 541 -10.18 0.70 31.72
N SER A 542 -9.64 0.39 32.89
CA SER A 542 -9.93 -0.81 33.67
C SER A 542 -10.07 -0.41 35.13
N TYR A 543 -10.95 -1.09 35.87
CA TYR A 543 -11.22 -0.84 37.29
C TYR A 543 -11.33 -2.18 38.02
N VAL A 544 -10.63 -2.34 39.16
CA VAL A 544 -10.69 -3.58 39.94
C VAL A 544 -11.80 -3.48 40.98
N GLU A 545 -12.68 -4.47 41.04
CA GLU A 545 -13.78 -4.45 42.01
C GLU A 545 -13.20 -4.42 43.44
N PRO A 546 -13.50 -3.39 44.26
CA PRO A 546 -12.61 -3.02 45.35
C PRO A 546 -12.76 -3.86 46.62
N PHE A 547 -12.33 -5.13 46.58
CA PHE A 547 -12.30 -6.06 47.71
C PHE A 547 -10.87 -6.56 48.05
N PRO A 548 -9.99 -5.72 48.64
CA PRO A 548 -8.60 -6.11 48.94
C PRO A 548 -8.47 -7.36 49.81
N GLU A 549 -9.38 -7.56 50.77
CA GLU A 549 -9.38 -8.72 51.67
C GLU A 549 -9.68 -10.04 50.94
N PHE A 550 -10.51 -10.00 49.88
CA PHE A 550 -10.80 -11.16 49.04
C PHE A 550 -9.55 -11.59 48.26
N TYR A 551 -8.91 -10.65 47.57
CA TYR A 551 -7.68 -10.89 46.81
C TYR A 551 -6.52 -11.36 47.73
N GLN A 552 -6.35 -10.73 48.90
CA GLN A 552 -5.38 -11.18 49.91
C GLN A 552 -5.65 -12.63 50.37
N THR A 553 -6.92 -12.97 50.67
CA THR A 553 -7.30 -14.32 51.10
C THR A 553 -7.00 -15.36 50.01
N LEU A 554 -7.22 -15.03 48.74
CA LEU A 554 -6.97 -15.95 47.62
C LEU A 554 -5.47 -16.09 47.31
N LYS A 555 -4.67 -15.02 47.50
CA LYS A 555 -3.19 -15.10 47.52
C LYS A 555 -2.69 -16.05 48.60
N ASP A 556 -3.17 -15.90 49.83
CA ASP A 556 -2.74 -16.73 50.97
C ASP A 556 -3.15 -18.20 50.79
N PHE A 557 -4.30 -18.45 50.16
CA PHE A 557 -4.70 -19.79 49.72
C PHE A 557 -3.70 -20.40 48.72
N SER A 558 -3.30 -19.66 47.68
CA SER A 558 -2.32 -20.11 46.69
C SER A 558 -0.95 -20.42 47.31
N VAL A 559 -0.44 -19.56 48.19
CA VAL A 559 0.80 -19.82 48.96
C VAL A 559 0.64 -21.05 49.86
N SER A 560 -0.51 -21.23 50.51
CA SER A 560 -0.77 -22.46 51.27
C SER A 560 -0.87 -23.70 50.38
N ALA A 561 -1.38 -23.59 49.14
CA ALA A 561 -1.49 -24.69 48.21
C ALA A 561 -0.10 -25.16 47.76
N VAL A 562 0.77 -24.25 47.31
CA VAL A 562 2.16 -24.54 46.93
C VAL A 562 2.92 -25.23 48.07
N ASN A 563 2.87 -24.66 49.28
CA ASN A 563 3.52 -25.25 50.46
C ASN A 563 3.02 -26.66 50.79
N LYS A 564 1.72 -26.94 50.58
CA LYS A 564 1.16 -28.29 50.77
C LYS A 564 1.56 -29.24 49.64
N LEU A 565 1.54 -28.79 48.39
CA LEU A 565 1.94 -29.57 47.21
C LEU A 565 3.41 -30.02 47.27
N GLN A 566 4.30 -29.20 47.84
CA GLN A 566 5.70 -29.57 48.08
C GLN A 566 5.88 -30.69 49.11
N THR A 567 4.89 -30.94 49.99
CA THR A 567 4.91 -32.08 50.93
C THR A 567 4.36 -33.37 50.33
N ILE A 568 3.78 -33.31 49.13
CA ILE A 568 3.22 -34.46 48.40
C ILE A 568 4.26 -34.95 47.39
N ASN A 569 4.53 -36.26 47.39
CA ASN A 569 5.44 -36.87 46.43
C ASN A 569 4.63 -37.33 45.20
N PHE A 570 4.73 -36.60 44.08
CA PHE A 570 4.02 -36.92 42.85
C PHE A 570 4.77 -38.00 42.06
N SER A 571 4.01 -38.89 41.40
CA SER A 571 4.56 -39.92 40.51
C SER A 571 4.97 -39.38 39.13
N ASP A 572 4.48 -38.20 38.75
CA ASP A 572 4.88 -37.46 37.55
C ASP A 572 5.42 -36.07 37.95
N PRO A 573 6.73 -35.81 37.78
CA PRO A 573 7.32 -34.51 38.05
C PRO A 573 6.77 -33.38 37.17
N GLY A 574 6.34 -33.68 35.94
CA GLY A 574 5.74 -32.70 35.03
C GLY A 574 4.38 -32.23 35.55
N LEU A 575 3.53 -33.16 36.00
CA LEU A 575 2.26 -32.83 36.66
C LEU A 575 2.46 -32.00 37.94
N GLN A 576 3.45 -32.35 38.78
CA GLN A 576 3.75 -31.57 39.99
C GLN A 576 4.19 -30.15 39.64
N TYR A 577 5.04 -29.99 38.63
CA TYR A 577 5.48 -28.70 38.12
C TYR A 577 4.30 -27.86 37.64
N SER A 578 3.49 -28.37 36.72
CA SER A 578 2.37 -27.62 36.13
C SER A 578 1.29 -27.23 37.15
N ILE A 579 1.00 -28.06 38.15
CA ILE A 579 0.06 -27.70 39.24
C ILE A 579 0.69 -26.65 40.17
N THR A 580 1.98 -26.78 40.50
CA THR A 580 2.68 -25.80 41.35
C THR A 580 2.74 -24.43 40.68
N GLU A 581 3.03 -24.40 39.37
CA GLU A 581 3.17 -23.17 38.60
C GLU A 581 1.83 -22.45 38.38
N TYR A 582 0.74 -23.20 38.25
CA TYR A 582 -0.62 -22.64 38.30
C TYR A 582 -0.88 -21.88 39.61
N PHE A 583 -0.58 -22.46 40.77
CA PHE A 583 -0.81 -21.78 42.05
C PHE A 583 0.17 -20.61 42.30
N ASN A 584 1.42 -20.69 41.83
CA ASN A 584 2.34 -19.54 41.83
C ASN A 584 1.74 -18.37 41.02
N THR A 585 1.27 -18.65 39.81
CA THR A 585 0.65 -17.67 38.91
C THR A 585 -0.57 -17.03 39.55
N LEU A 586 -1.48 -17.84 40.09
CA LEU A 586 -2.68 -17.37 40.80
C LEU A 586 -2.32 -16.47 42.01
N GLY A 587 -1.31 -16.85 42.79
CA GLY A 587 -0.85 -16.05 43.94
C GLY A 587 -0.34 -14.66 43.55
N ASN A 588 0.44 -14.56 42.47
CA ASN A 588 1.02 -13.30 42.00
C ASN A 588 -0.05 -12.35 41.43
N VAL A 589 -0.97 -12.86 40.60
CA VAL A 589 -2.08 -12.05 40.03
C VAL A 589 -2.94 -11.44 41.13
N MET A 590 -3.25 -12.21 42.18
CA MET A 590 -4.05 -11.72 43.31
C MET A 590 -3.36 -10.62 44.14
N ASP A 591 -2.02 -10.63 44.25
CA ASP A 591 -1.29 -9.59 44.98
C ASP A 591 -1.33 -8.24 44.25
N THR A 592 -1.23 -8.26 42.93
CA THR A 592 -1.34 -7.07 42.08
C THR A 592 -2.76 -6.50 42.11
N LEU A 593 -3.79 -7.35 41.94
CA LEU A 593 -5.20 -6.94 42.02
C LEU A 593 -5.55 -6.34 43.39
N LYS A 594 -5.08 -6.94 44.49
CA LYS A 594 -5.19 -6.38 45.84
C LYS A 594 -4.59 -4.96 45.92
N THR A 595 -3.40 -4.77 45.38
CA THR A 595 -2.66 -3.49 45.49
C THR A 595 -3.37 -2.36 44.74
N ILE A 596 -3.86 -2.65 43.53
CA ILE A 596 -4.68 -1.75 42.72
C ILE A 596 -5.99 -1.42 43.44
N SER A 597 -6.68 -2.46 43.95
CA SER A 597 -7.94 -2.34 44.68
C SER A 597 -7.87 -1.43 45.92
N VAL A 598 -6.75 -1.42 46.65
CA VAL A 598 -6.53 -0.48 47.78
C VAL A 598 -6.38 0.96 47.28
N LYS A 599 -5.63 1.19 46.20
CA LYS A 599 -5.41 2.52 45.63
C LYS A 599 -6.69 3.12 45.08
N GLU A 600 -7.51 2.32 44.41
CA GLU A 600 -8.81 2.75 43.86
C GLU A 600 -9.80 3.17 44.95
N LEU A 601 -9.81 2.50 46.11
CA LEU A 601 -10.58 2.93 47.29
C LEU A 601 -10.08 4.25 47.88
N ASN A 602 -8.75 4.45 47.90
CA ASN A 602 -8.12 5.65 48.45
C ASN A 602 -8.11 6.84 47.47
N GLN A 603 -8.55 6.65 46.21
CA GLN A 603 -8.40 7.60 45.11
C GLN A 603 -6.94 7.99 44.82
N GLU A 604 -6.02 7.04 45.05
CA GLU A 604 -4.60 7.17 44.70
C GLU A 604 -4.38 6.86 43.22
N MET A 605 -3.44 7.56 42.57
CA MET A 605 -3.06 7.23 41.19
C MET A 605 -2.33 5.89 41.12
N LEU A 606 -2.72 5.05 40.17
CA LEU A 606 -2.01 3.83 39.81
C LEU A 606 -0.65 4.16 39.17
N THR A 607 0.32 3.27 39.33
CA THR A 607 1.61 3.36 38.62
C THR A 607 1.44 2.94 37.15
N ALA A 608 2.42 3.29 36.30
CA ALA A 608 2.44 2.81 34.91
C ALA A 608 2.43 1.27 34.84
N GLU A 609 3.14 0.59 35.74
CA GLU A 609 3.19 -0.88 35.83
C GLU A 609 1.83 -1.49 36.17
N GLU A 610 1.08 -0.85 37.08
CA GLU A 610 -0.28 -1.26 37.47
C GLU A 610 -1.28 -1.04 36.31
N ILE A 611 -1.17 0.08 35.60
CA ILE A 611 -1.98 0.37 34.41
C ILE A 611 -1.70 -0.67 33.31
N THR A 612 -0.42 -0.96 33.02
CA THR A 612 -0.02 -1.97 32.03
C THR A 612 -0.43 -3.40 32.44
N PHE A 613 -0.45 -3.73 33.73
CA PHE A 613 -1.00 -5.00 34.21
C PHE A 613 -2.51 -5.13 33.92
N LEU A 614 -3.28 -4.05 34.09
CA LEU A 614 -4.71 -4.03 33.77
C LEU A 614 -4.99 -4.05 32.27
N GLN A 615 -4.13 -3.42 31.46
CA GLN A 615 -4.21 -3.45 29.99
C GLN A 615 -3.97 -4.85 29.41
N ASN A 616 -3.22 -5.71 30.09
CA ASN A 616 -2.84 -7.05 29.64
C ASN A 616 -3.68 -8.19 30.27
N MET A 617 -4.95 -7.92 30.61
CA MET A 617 -5.85 -8.90 31.24
C MET A 617 -6.14 -10.12 30.36
N ILE A 618 -6.70 -9.87 29.18
CA ILE A 618 -6.96 -10.83 28.10
C ILE A 618 -6.60 -10.13 26.80
N TYR A 619 -5.77 -10.74 25.97
CA TYR A 619 -5.57 -10.33 24.58
C TYR A 619 -5.58 -11.56 23.68
N GLU A 620 -5.92 -11.38 22.42
CA GLU A 620 -5.96 -12.43 21.41
C GLU A 620 -4.56 -12.64 20.83
N ASP A 621 -4.15 -13.90 20.63
CA ASP A 621 -2.96 -14.22 19.86
C ASP A 621 -3.36 -14.50 18.40
N GLY A 622 -2.85 -13.68 17.48
CA GLY A 622 -3.13 -13.81 16.05
C GLY A 622 -2.48 -15.03 15.37
N SER A 623 -1.83 -15.93 16.13
CA SER A 623 -1.15 -17.14 15.63
C SER A 623 -2.08 -18.28 15.16
N GLY A 624 -3.41 -18.13 15.32
CA GLY A 624 -4.39 -19.15 14.97
C GLY A 624 -4.75 -19.24 13.48
N GLY A 625 -4.14 -20.18 12.76
CA GLY A 625 -4.70 -20.69 11.49
C GLY A 625 -6.08 -21.35 11.67
N SER A 626 -6.85 -21.48 10.58
CA SER A 626 -8.29 -21.83 10.53
C SER A 626 -8.86 -22.63 11.71
N GLY A 627 -9.25 -21.91 12.76
CA GLY A 627 -9.76 -22.37 14.06
C GLY A 627 -9.87 -21.16 15.01
N THR A 628 -10.56 -21.28 16.14
CA THR A 628 -10.63 -20.19 17.12
C THR A 628 -9.25 -19.95 17.76
N PRO A 629 -8.68 -18.74 17.71
CA PRO A 629 -7.35 -18.47 18.25
C PRO A 629 -7.31 -18.55 19.79
N PRO A 630 -6.12 -18.80 20.38
CA PRO A 630 -5.95 -18.86 21.82
C PRO A 630 -5.89 -17.46 22.43
N TYR A 631 -6.52 -17.29 23.59
CA TYR A 631 -6.38 -16.06 24.37
C TYR A 631 -5.12 -16.10 25.26
N LEU A 632 -4.36 -15.02 25.27
CA LEU A 632 -3.22 -14.75 26.14
C LEU A 632 -3.54 -13.63 27.14
N GLY A 633 -2.57 -13.29 28.01
CA GLY A 633 -2.76 -12.39 29.15
C GLY A 633 -2.71 -13.12 30.49
N TRP A 634 -2.90 -12.40 31.59
CA TRP A 634 -2.87 -13.01 32.93
C TRP A 634 -4.14 -13.82 33.24
N TYR A 635 -5.27 -13.51 32.62
CA TYR A 635 -6.54 -14.20 32.88
C TYR A 635 -6.65 -15.58 32.18
N PRO A 636 -6.26 -15.78 30.90
CA PRO A 636 -6.29 -17.11 30.29
C PRO A 636 -5.30 -18.09 30.94
N ARG A 637 -4.23 -17.59 31.56
CA ARG A 637 -3.28 -18.39 32.36
C ARG A 637 -3.85 -18.86 33.71
N LEU A 638 -5.09 -18.48 34.04
CA LEU A 638 -5.88 -19.08 35.13
C LEU A 638 -6.61 -20.37 34.70
N PHE A 639 -6.46 -20.79 33.44
CA PHE A 639 -7.06 -22.01 32.88
C PHE A 639 -5.96 -23.03 32.52
N TYR A 640 -6.27 -24.32 32.69
CA TYR A 640 -5.29 -25.40 32.59
C TYR A 640 -5.48 -26.22 31.30
N ASN A 641 -4.58 -26.01 30.34
CA ASN A 641 -4.21 -26.92 29.23
C ASN A 641 -5.20 -27.08 28.05
N ASP A 642 -5.08 -26.24 27.00
CA ASP A 642 -5.95 -26.28 25.80
C ASP A 642 -5.23 -26.02 24.45
N PHE A 643 -4.42 -26.98 23.97
CA PHE A 643 -3.93 -27.06 22.59
C PHE A 643 -3.73 -28.53 22.19
N PHE A 644 -4.23 -28.96 21.02
CA PHE A 644 -4.00 -30.33 20.51
C PHE A 644 -3.73 -30.39 19.00
N TYR A 645 -2.70 -31.16 18.63
CA TYR A 645 -2.46 -31.62 17.26
C TYR A 645 -3.50 -32.66 16.82
N SER A 646 -3.90 -32.62 15.54
CA SER A 646 -4.60 -33.71 14.86
C SER A 646 -3.78 -34.22 13.67
N GLY A 647 -2.61 -34.81 13.95
CA GLY A 647 -1.75 -35.44 12.94
C GLY A 647 -0.92 -34.45 12.11
N ASN A 648 -0.67 -34.79 10.84
CA ASN A 648 0.28 -34.12 9.95
C ASN A 648 -0.40 -33.29 8.84
N SER A 649 -1.20 -32.28 9.19
CA SER A 649 -1.69 -31.33 8.17
C SER A 649 -2.08 -29.97 8.74
N MET A 650 -1.43 -28.93 8.24
CA MET A 650 -1.95 -27.57 8.13
C MET A 650 -1.52 -27.12 6.72
N THR A 651 -2.46 -26.88 5.80
CA THR A 651 -2.14 -26.76 4.36
C THR A 651 -2.68 -25.47 3.75
N ASN A 652 -1.74 -24.64 3.31
CA ASN A 652 -1.92 -23.45 2.47
C ASN A 652 -2.29 -23.84 1.03
N LYS A 653 -2.61 -22.84 0.18
CA LYS A 653 -2.57 -22.93 -1.30
C LYS A 653 -2.89 -21.59 -1.98
N GLY A 654 -2.12 -21.21 -3.02
CA GLY A 654 -2.48 -20.12 -3.95
C GLY A 654 -1.32 -19.66 -4.85
N LEU A 655 -0.96 -20.40 -5.90
CA LEU A 655 0.27 -20.18 -6.70
C LEU A 655 0.09 -20.27 -8.24
N MET A 656 -1.10 -20.05 -8.80
CA MET A 656 -1.29 -20.12 -10.27
C MET A 656 -2.29 -19.07 -10.73
N ASP A 657 -1.85 -18.09 -11.54
CA ASP A 657 -2.55 -17.56 -12.75
C ASP A 657 -1.88 -16.25 -13.30
N SER A 658 -1.56 -16.16 -14.63
CA SER A 658 -0.78 -15.14 -15.41
C SER A 658 -1.26 -13.65 -15.50
N ASP A 659 -1.51 -12.98 -16.67
CA ASP A 659 -1.00 -11.60 -16.98
C ASP A 659 -1.92 -10.51 -17.71
N HIS A 660 -2.90 -9.89 -17.03
CA HIS A 660 -3.31 -8.48 -17.25
C HIS A 660 -3.02 -7.69 -15.97
N LEU A 661 -2.21 -6.63 -16.05
CA LEU A 661 -1.64 -6.01 -14.86
C LEU A 661 -2.69 -5.36 -13.92
N VAL A 662 -2.77 -5.92 -12.72
CA VAL A 662 -3.54 -5.48 -11.57
C VAL A 662 -2.59 -5.29 -10.39
N ALA A 663 -2.58 -4.09 -9.83
CA ALA A 663 -1.97 -3.84 -8.55
C ALA A 663 -3.06 -3.84 -7.49
N ASP A 664 -2.86 -4.59 -6.41
CA ASP A 664 -3.58 -4.40 -5.17
C ASP A 664 -3.15 -3.04 -4.57
N MET A 665 -3.90 -2.00 -4.91
CA MET A 665 -3.74 -0.68 -4.31
C MET A 665 -3.96 -0.75 -2.79
N HIS A 666 -4.89 -1.62 -2.33
CA HIS A 666 -5.39 -1.52 -0.97
C HIS A 666 -6.08 -2.75 -0.37
N THR A 667 -6.16 -2.79 0.97
CA THR A 667 -6.87 -3.86 1.72
C THR A 667 -7.58 -3.34 2.97
N VAL A 668 -8.92 -3.36 2.97
CA VAL A 668 -9.79 -3.05 4.12
C VAL A 668 -10.11 -4.37 4.83
N PRO A 669 -9.52 -4.65 6.01
CA PRO A 669 -9.79 -5.91 6.70
C PRO A 669 -11.24 -6.02 7.19
N THR A 670 -11.83 -4.90 7.65
CA THR A 670 -13.15 -4.84 8.28
C THR A 670 -13.98 -3.66 7.81
N ASP A 671 -15.31 -3.78 7.86
CA ASP A 671 -16.18 -2.61 7.75
C ASP A 671 -15.98 -1.62 8.92
N CYS A 672 -16.68 -0.48 8.86
CA CYS A 672 -16.65 0.56 9.89
C CYS A 672 -17.28 0.15 11.24
N PHE A 673 -17.82 -1.07 11.35
CA PHE A 673 -18.35 -1.66 12.58
C PHE A 673 -17.46 -2.81 13.12
N GLY A 674 -16.34 -3.10 12.45
CA GLY A 674 -15.40 -4.17 12.81
C GLY A 674 -15.79 -5.56 12.29
N ASN A 675 -16.80 -5.69 11.44
CA ASN A 675 -17.09 -6.98 10.79
C ASN A 675 -16.02 -7.26 9.73
N ILE A 676 -15.46 -8.46 9.70
CA ILE A 676 -14.46 -8.85 8.70
C ILE A 676 -15.10 -8.86 7.31
N MET A 677 -14.53 -8.08 6.39
CA MET A 677 -14.95 -7.98 4.98
C MET A 677 -13.81 -8.37 4.02
N GLY A 678 -12.56 -8.13 4.43
CA GLY A 678 -11.38 -8.44 3.62
C GLY A 678 -11.37 -7.75 2.25
N TRP A 679 -11.91 -6.54 2.11
CA TRP A 679 -11.97 -5.92 0.79
C TRP A 679 -10.59 -5.61 0.25
N VAL A 680 -10.22 -6.10 -0.94
CA VAL A 680 -8.98 -5.69 -1.63
C VAL A 680 -9.35 -4.82 -2.82
N LYS A 681 -8.86 -3.57 -2.81
CA LYS A 681 -9.04 -2.60 -3.89
C LYS A 681 -7.92 -2.79 -4.90
N HIS A 682 -8.34 -3.07 -6.12
CA HIS A 682 -7.52 -3.39 -7.26
C HIS A 682 -7.58 -2.26 -8.27
N VAL A 683 -6.42 -1.85 -8.78
CA VAL A 683 -6.31 -0.91 -9.91
C VAL A 683 -5.60 -1.64 -11.04
N GLY A 684 -6.09 -1.50 -12.26
CA GLY A 684 -5.49 -2.20 -13.39
C GLY A 684 -5.82 -1.58 -14.73
N THR A 685 -5.03 -1.99 -15.72
CA THR A 685 -5.22 -1.55 -17.11
C THR A 685 -6.19 -2.47 -17.85
N GLY A 686 -6.65 -2.01 -19.00
CA GLY A 686 -7.46 -2.82 -19.91
C GLY A 686 -7.25 -2.42 -21.38
N PRO A 687 -8.18 -2.79 -22.28
CA PRO A 687 -7.98 -2.63 -23.72
C PRO A 687 -7.82 -1.17 -24.15
N ILE A 688 -6.88 -0.89 -25.05
CA ILE A 688 -6.72 0.44 -25.67
C ILE A 688 -8.04 0.83 -26.36
N ASN A 689 -8.44 2.10 -26.29
CA ASN A 689 -9.64 2.59 -26.98
C ASN A 689 -9.25 3.60 -28.06
N LEU A 690 -10.06 3.72 -29.12
CA LEU A 690 -9.91 4.82 -30.08
C LEU A 690 -10.82 5.98 -29.69
N GLY A 691 -10.27 7.20 -29.78
CA GLY A 691 -11.01 8.45 -29.72
C GLY A 691 -10.97 9.21 -31.04
N VAL A 692 -12.03 9.98 -31.31
CA VAL A 692 -12.11 10.91 -32.45
C VAL A 692 -12.15 12.32 -31.90
N PHE A 693 -11.34 13.21 -32.47
CA PHE A 693 -11.09 14.57 -31.99
C PHE A 693 -11.26 15.55 -33.14
N ILE A 694 -11.99 16.63 -32.93
CA ILE A 694 -12.17 17.72 -33.88
C ILE A 694 -11.25 18.87 -33.48
N ALA A 695 -10.41 19.31 -34.42
CA ALA A 695 -9.56 20.47 -34.24
C ALA A 695 -9.32 21.18 -35.59
N PRO A 696 -9.08 22.50 -35.60
CA PRO A 696 -8.67 23.20 -36.81
C PRO A 696 -7.30 22.72 -37.27
N TRP A 697 -7.18 22.38 -38.55
CA TRP A 697 -5.90 22.11 -39.18
C TRP A 697 -5.12 23.42 -39.45
N ASN A 698 -3.93 23.33 -40.04
CA ASN A 698 -3.03 24.48 -40.25
C ASN A 698 -3.60 25.59 -41.16
N ASP A 699 -4.69 25.31 -41.87
CA ASP A 699 -5.46 26.24 -42.71
C ASP A 699 -6.70 26.82 -42.00
N GLY A 700 -6.88 26.51 -40.71
CA GLY A 700 -8.02 26.94 -39.90
C GLY A 700 -9.30 26.16 -40.14
N VAL A 701 -9.26 25.08 -40.93
CA VAL A 701 -10.44 24.26 -41.24
C VAL A 701 -10.59 23.13 -40.23
N GLU A 702 -11.74 23.07 -39.57
CA GLU A 702 -12.08 21.97 -38.65
C GLU A 702 -11.92 20.61 -39.33
N THR A 703 -11.11 19.76 -38.71
CA THR A 703 -10.72 18.45 -39.24
C THR A 703 -10.88 17.41 -38.13
N ALA A 704 -11.44 16.26 -38.48
CA ALA A 704 -11.58 15.13 -37.56
C ALA A 704 -10.34 14.23 -37.64
N PHE A 705 -9.73 13.97 -36.49
CA PHE A 705 -8.59 13.08 -36.30
C PHE A 705 -9.03 11.88 -35.46
N ILE A 706 -8.39 10.73 -35.64
CA ILE A 706 -8.63 9.53 -34.82
C ILE A 706 -7.31 9.03 -34.22
N GLY A 707 -7.33 8.59 -32.97
CA GLY A 707 -6.12 8.11 -32.28
C GLY A 707 -6.40 7.23 -31.06
N PRO A 708 -5.42 6.41 -30.64
CA PRO A 708 -5.51 5.58 -29.44
C PRO A 708 -5.35 6.37 -28.14
N VAL A 709 -6.06 5.94 -27.11
CA VAL A 709 -5.98 6.42 -25.71
C VAL A 709 -6.04 5.22 -24.75
N MET A 710 -5.48 5.39 -23.55
CA MET A 710 -5.46 4.34 -22.52
C MET A 710 -6.84 4.05 -21.93
N SER A 711 -6.97 2.94 -21.20
CA SER A 711 -8.11 2.65 -20.33
C SER A 711 -7.68 2.18 -18.95
N TYR A 712 -8.40 2.65 -17.94
CA TYR A 712 -8.18 2.43 -16.52
C TYR A 712 -9.46 1.86 -15.89
N TYR A 713 -9.28 0.91 -14.97
CA TYR A 713 -10.36 0.24 -14.26
C TYR A 713 -9.98 0.01 -12.80
N GLU A 714 -11.02 -0.09 -11.98
CA GLU A 714 -10.93 -0.44 -10.56
C GLU A 714 -11.84 -1.64 -10.26
N TYR A 715 -11.44 -2.49 -9.33
CA TYR A 715 -12.34 -3.48 -8.76
C TYR A 715 -12.14 -3.61 -7.26
N THR A 716 -13.13 -4.15 -6.57
CA THR A 716 -13.03 -4.46 -5.14
C THR A 716 -13.52 -5.87 -4.94
N THR A 717 -12.59 -6.73 -4.53
CA THR A 717 -12.86 -8.10 -4.09
C THR A 717 -13.19 -8.09 -2.60
N GLU A 718 -13.66 -9.22 -2.06
CA GLU A 718 -13.88 -9.43 -0.62
C GLU A 718 -12.96 -10.58 -0.13
N ASP A 719 -13.05 -10.96 1.15
CA ASP A 719 -12.35 -12.13 1.74
C ASP A 719 -10.81 -12.16 1.58
N PHE A 720 -10.18 -10.97 1.51
CA PHE A 720 -8.75 -10.72 1.32
C PHE A 720 -8.18 -11.19 -0.03
N LEU A 721 -9.05 -11.43 -1.02
CA LEU A 721 -8.65 -11.93 -2.34
C LEU A 721 -7.79 -10.91 -3.10
N ARG A 722 -6.47 -11.13 -3.12
CA ARG A 722 -5.58 -10.40 -4.02
C ARG A 722 -5.68 -11.01 -5.41
N LEU A 723 -5.94 -10.18 -6.42
CA LEU A 723 -5.98 -10.62 -7.79
C LEU A 723 -4.57 -10.81 -8.31
N THR A 724 -4.32 -11.94 -8.95
CA THR A 724 -3.24 -12.03 -9.93
C THR A 724 -3.70 -11.47 -11.27
N ASP A 725 -2.73 -11.30 -12.16
CA ASP A 725 -2.96 -10.64 -13.42
C ASP A 725 -3.89 -11.50 -14.36
N GLN A 726 -4.01 -12.84 -14.22
CA GLN A 726 -5.02 -13.66 -14.94
C GLN A 726 -6.39 -13.62 -14.29
N GLU A 727 -6.48 -13.49 -12.97
CA GLU A 727 -7.78 -13.32 -12.32
C GLU A 727 -8.40 -11.99 -12.77
N TRP A 728 -7.58 -10.93 -12.78
CA TRP A 728 -7.95 -9.67 -13.43
C TRP A 728 -8.33 -9.87 -14.89
N ASN A 729 -7.53 -10.58 -15.69
CA ASN A 729 -7.82 -10.82 -17.11
C ASN A 729 -9.15 -11.55 -17.37
N ASN A 730 -9.25 -12.76 -16.82
CA ASN A 730 -10.25 -13.75 -17.20
C ASN A 730 -11.60 -13.51 -16.52
N GLN A 731 -11.59 -12.96 -15.30
CA GLN A 731 -12.77 -12.91 -14.43
C GLN A 731 -13.17 -11.48 -14.05
N TYR A 732 -12.23 -10.65 -13.62
CA TYR A 732 -12.59 -9.38 -12.96
C TYR A 732 -12.63 -8.16 -13.89
N LEU A 733 -11.79 -8.07 -14.94
CA LEU A 733 -11.78 -6.93 -15.87
C LEU A 733 -13.14 -6.72 -16.59
N GLN A 734 -13.90 -7.79 -16.84
CA GLN A 734 -15.26 -7.68 -17.41
C GLN A 734 -16.28 -7.08 -16.42
N SER A 735 -16.00 -7.16 -15.13
CA SER A 735 -16.82 -6.64 -14.02
C SER A 735 -16.21 -5.39 -13.38
N ALA A 736 -15.02 -4.98 -13.83
CA ALA A 736 -14.26 -3.86 -13.28
C ALA A 736 -14.90 -2.54 -13.66
N LEU A 737 -14.97 -1.63 -12.70
CA LEU A 737 -15.59 -0.33 -12.85
C LEU A 737 -14.59 0.64 -13.47
N ARG A 738 -15.01 1.29 -14.55
CA ARG A 738 -14.36 2.53 -14.99
C ARG A 738 -14.93 3.68 -14.15
N PRO A 739 -14.11 4.67 -13.75
CA PRO A 739 -14.61 5.80 -12.96
C PRO A 739 -15.77 6.52 -13.65
N GLU A 740 -16.82 6.89 -12.90
CA GLU A 740 -18.07 7.41 -13.48
C GLU A 740 -17.88 8.67 -14.34
N TRP A 741 -16.85 9.49 -14.07
CA TRP A 741 -16.56 10.70 -14.85
C TRP A 741 -16.24 10.40 -16.32
N VAL A 742 -15.83 9.18 -16.70
CA VAL A 742 -15.60 8.86 -18.12
C VAL A 742 -16.89 8.88 -18.95
N ASN A 743 -18.05 8.71 -18.31
CA ASN A 743 -19.35 8.63 -19.00
C ASN A 743 -19.70 9.89 -19.82
N ILE A 744 -19.10 11.05 -19.48
CA ILE A 744 -19.32 12.33 -20.18
C ILE A 744 -18.64 12.39 -21.56
N TYR A 745 -17.71 11.48 -21.88
CA TYR A 745 -17.00 11.42 -23.17
C TYR A 745 -16.83 10.00 -23.75
N LEU A 746 -17.14 8.94 -22.98
CA LEU A 746 -16.96 7.54 -23.37
C LEU A 746 -18.27 6.90 -23.82
N ALA A 747 -18.29 6.40 -25.06
CA ALA A 747 -19.32 5.52 -25.56
C ALA A 747 -19.04 4.05 -25.18
N ASP A 748 -20.10 3.30 -24.87
CA ASP A 748 -20.02 1.91 -24.43
C ASP A 748 -19.59 0.93 -25.54
N SER A 749 -19.51 -0.36 -25.20
CA SER A 749 -19.13 -1.44 -26.14
C SER A 749 -20.00 -1.58 -27.41
N ILE A 750 -21.19 -0.97 -27.45
CA ILE A 750 -22.09 -0.91 -28.62
C ILE A 750 -22.27 0.52 -29.15
N GLY A 751 -21.55 1.49 -28.59
CA GLY A 751 -21.55 2.90 -28.99
C GLY A 751 -22.70 3.73 -28.43
N ASN A 752 -23.31 3.34 -27.30
CA ASN A 752 -24.36 4.09 -26.61
C ASN A 752 -23.84 4.80 -25.35
N SER A 753 -24.72 5.56 -24.69
CA SER A 753 -24.41 6.22 -23.41
C SER A 753 -24.23 5.22 -22.28
N ARG A 754 -23.17 5.43 -21.49
CA ARG A 754 -22.92 4.73 -20.23
C ARG A 754 -23.74 5.28 -19.05
N GLY A 755 -24.54 6.33 -19.27
CA GLY A 755 -25.27 7.08 -18.25
C GLY A 755 -24.66 8.47 -18.04
N ASN A 756 -25.07 9.13 -16.95
CA ASN A 756 -24.46 10.39 -16.52
C ASN A 756 -23.11 10.12 -15.83
N GLY A 757 -22.26 11.14 -15.75
CA GLY A 757 -21.04 11.12 -14.96
C GLY A 757 -20.80 12.50 -14.32
N PRO A 758 -20.08 12.58 -13.19
CA PRO A 758 -19.68 13.86 -12.60
C PRO A 758 -18.75 14.63 -13.56
N SER A 759 -18.92 15.95 -13.61
CA SER A 759 -18.12 16.89 -14.41
C SER A 759 -17.55 17.97 -13.49
N LEU A 760 -16.41 18.58 -13.86
CA LEU A 760 -15.88 19.73 -13.11
C LEU A 760 -16.75 20.98 -13.33
N ILE A 761 -16.57 21.97 -12.44
CA ILE A 761 -17.36 23.20 -12.40
C ILE A 761 -17.26 23.98 -13.72
N THR A 762 -18.40 24.31 -14.34
CA THR A 762 -18.43 25.03 -15.62
C THR A 762 -18.85 26.50 -15.46
N SER A 763 -18.59 27.32 -16.48
CA SER A 763 -18.85 28.78 -16.47
C SER A 763 -20.32 29.17 -16.69
N VAL A 764 -21.21 28.21 -16.92
CA VAL A 764 -22.66 28.44 -16.99
C VAL A 764 -23.23 28.41 -15.57
N ASN A 765 -23.99 29.44 -15.21
CA ASN A 765 -24.83 29.44 -14.00
C ASN A 765 -26.03 28.49 -14.19
N GLU A 766 -25.77 27.19 -14.25
CA GLU A 766 -26.65 26.27 -13.53
C GLU A 766 -26.37 26.48 -12.05
N ASN A 767 -27.38 26.95 -11.30
CA ASN A 767 -27.23 27.09 -9.85
C ASN A 767 -26.77 25.73 -9.27
N PRO A 768 -25.59 25.64 -8.64
CA PRO A 768 -25.14 24.38 -8.01
C PRO A 768 -26.10 23.90 -6.90
N ILE A 769 -26.99 24.80 -6.46
CA ILE A 769 -27.91 24.65 -5.33
C ILE A 769 -29.34 24.28 -5.80
N THR A 770 -29.64 24.16 -7.11
CA THR A 770 -30.99 23.72 -7.57
C THR A 770 -31.04 22.44 -8.39
N ASN A 771 -29.91 21.87 -8.84
CA ASN A 771 -29.85 20.55 -9.48
C ASN A 771 -29.08 19.49 -8.68
N ILE A 772 -28.52 19.82 -7.50
CA ILE A 772 -28.57 18.85 -6.41
C ILE A 772 -30.04 18.76 -6.00
N ILE A 773 -30.77 17.83 -6.62
CA ILE A 773 -31.90 17.21 -5.95
C ILE A 773 -31.26 16.39 -4.82
N PRO A 774 -31.39 16.77 -3.53
CA PRO A 774 -30.94 15.89 -2.45
C PRO A 774 -31.78 14.62 -2.54
N GLN A 775 -31.17 13.51 -3.00
CA GLN A 775 -31.83 12.27 -3.49
C GLN A 775 -33.29 12.20 -3.05
N SER A 776 -34.23 12.69 -3.88
CA SER A 776 -35.64 12.86 -3.48
C SER A 776 -36.53 11.68 -3.89
N GLU A 777 -35.93 10.70 -4.57
CA GLU A 777 -36.59 9.51 -5.06
C GLU A 777 -36.21 8.30 -4.22
N LEU A 778 -37.25 7.55 -3.83
CA LEU A 778 -37.11 6.22 -3.25
C LEU A 778 -36.58 5.28 -4.36
N LEU A 779 -35.28 5.04 -4.36
CA LEU A 779 -34.65 4.08 -5.26
C LEU A 779 -34.66 2.70 -4.60
N ILE A 780 -34.82 1.66 -5.41
CA ILE A 780 -34.68 0.26 -4.99
C ILE A 780 -34.30 -0.62 -6.18
N SER A 781 -33.35 -1.53 -5.97
CA SER A 781 -32.91 -2.53 -6.94
C SER A 781 -32.58 -3.84 -6.20
N ASN A 782 -32.37 -4.93 -6.95
CA ASN A 782 -31.81 -6.14 -6.37
C ASN A 782 -30.74 -6.76 -7.27
N TYR A 783 -29.66 -7.24 -6.66
CA TYR A 783 -28.52 -7.85 -7.34
C TYR A 783 -27.96 -9.04 -6.53
N PRO A 784 -27.57 -10.16 -7.16
CA PRO A 784 -27.78 -10.47 -8.58
C PRO A 784 -29.28 -10.69 -8.90
N ASN A 785 -29.62 -10.65 -10.20
CA ASN A 785 -30.96 -10.94 -10.69
C ASN A 785 -30.89 -11.40 -12.17
N PRO A 786 -31.09 -12.69 -12.52
CA PRO A 786 -31.46 -13.79 -11.62
C PRO A 786 -30.43 -14.10 -10.54
N PHE A 787 -30.86 -14.75 -9.46
CA PHE A 787 -30.00 -15.10 -8.33
C PHE A 787 -30.14 -16.57 -7.94
N ASN A 788 -29.07 -17.14 -7.39
CA ASN A 788 -29.08 -18.47 -6.78
C ASN A 788 -28.96 -18.33 -5.25
N SER A 789 -29.86 -18.97 -4.52
CA SER A 789 -29.99 -18.97 -3.06
C SER A 789 -30.27 -17.61 -2.37
N SER A 790 -29.60 -16.51 -2.71
CA SER A 790 -29.85 -15.19 -2.11
C SER A 790 -29.61 -14.01 -3.05
N THR A 791 -30.29 -12.89 -2.79
CA THR A 791 -30.12 -11.62 -3.52
C THR A 791 -30.05 -10.48 -2.51
N ILE A 792 -29.27 -9.45 -2.83
CA ILE A 792 -29.18 -8.21 -2.05
C ILE A 792 -30.18 -7.22 -2.63
N ILE A 793 -31.05 -6.68 -1.79
CA ILE A 793 -31.96 -5.58 -2.14
C ILE A 793 -31.37 -4.30 -1.57
N VAL A 794 -30.97 -3.39 -2.47
CA VAL A 794 -30.42 -2.08 -2.11
C VAL A 794 -31.52 -1.04 -2.30
N PHE A 795 -31.73 -0.15 -1.33
CA PHE A 795 -32.69 0.95 -1.45
C PHE A 795 -32.21 2.22 -0.75
N THR A 796 -32.69 3.37 -1.22
CA THR A 796 -32.35 4.70 -0.69
C THR A 796 -33.59 5.34 -0.11
N ILE A 797 -33.52 5.79 1.14
CA ILE A 797 -34.57 6.62 1.75
C ILE A 797 -34.20 8.09 1.54
N PRO A 798 -35.05 8.86 0.84
CA PRO A 798 -34.79 10.26 0.56
C PRO A 798 -35.00 11.14 1.80
N TYR A 799 -34.35 12.31 1.85
CA TYR A 799 -34.41 13.22 3.00
C TYR A 799 -35.84 13.68 3.37
N ASP A 800 -36.75 13.79 2.41
CA ASP A 800 -38.17 14.13 2.64
C ASP A 800 -38.97 13.01 3.33
N LEU A 801 -38.44 11.79 3.35
CA LEU A 801 -39.06 10.61 3.96
C LEU A 801 -38.32 10.08 5.20
N THR A 802 -37.33 10.83 5.72
CA THR A 802 -36.60 10.45 6.94
C THR A 802 -37.55 10.15 8.11
N ASN A 803 -37.28 9.06 8.83
CA ASN A 803 -38.05 8.55 9.96
C ASN A 803 -39.54 8.22 9.69
N GLN A 804 -39.96 8.17 8.43
CA GLN A 804 -41.27 7.60 8.07
C GLN A 804 -41.22 6.06 8.17
N ASN A 805 -42.39 5.42 8.26
CA ASN A 805 -42.44 3.96 8.36
C ASN A 805 -42.04 3.32 7.03
N THR A 806 -41.00 2.48 7.07
CA THR A 806 -40.47 1.74 5.92
C THR A 806 -40.86 0.27 6.02
N GLU A 807 -41.62 -0.21 5.04
CA GLU A 807 -42.00 -1.61 4.88
C GLU A 807 -41.38 -2.18 3.60
N LEU A 808 -40.47 -3.15 3.70
CA LEU A 808 -39.97 -3.93 2.56
C LEU A 808 -40.55 -5.35 2.64
N ARG A 809 -41.37 -5.71 1.66
CA ARG A 809 -42.10 -6.99 1.57
C ARG A 809 -41.79 -7.72 0.27
N ILE A 810 -41.92 -9.05 0.29
CA ILE A 810 -41.72 -9.91 -0.88
C ILE A 810 -43.00 -10.71 -1.14
N TYR A 811 -43.36 -10.85 -2.41
CA TYR A 811 -44.55 -11.54 -2.88
C TYR A 811 -44.21 -12.58 -3.96
N ASP A 812 -45.05 -13.62 -4.08
CA ASP A 812 -45.02 -14.57 -5.20
C ASP A 812 -45.78 -14.03 -6.44
N VAL A 813 -45.86 -14.82 -7.52
CA VAL A 813 -46.59 -14.44 -8.74
C VAL A 813 -48.11 -14.41 -8.60
N GLN A 814 -48.67 -14.96 -7.51
CA GLN A 814 -50.08 -14.87 -7.16
C GLN A 814 -50.39 -13.64 -6.29
N GLY A 815 -49.37 -12.91 -5.85
CA GLY A 815 -49.49 -11.77 -4.94
C GLY A 815 -49.59 -12.16 -3.46
N SER A 816 -49.28 -13.42 -3.10
CA SER A 816 -49.24 -13.86 -1.71
C SER A 816 -47.96 -13.34 -1.04
N LEU A 817 -48.07 -12.90 0.22
CA LEU A 817 -46.92 -12.43 1.00
C LEU A 817 -45.99 -13.60 1.34
N VAL A 818 -44.73 -13.48 0.92
CA VAL A 818 -43.66 -14.47 1.14
C VAL A 818 -42.82 -14.11 2.36
N ALA A 819 -42.37 -12.86 2.45
CA ALA A 819 -41.50 -12.38 3.52
C ALA A 819 -41.72 -10.88 3.81
N ILE A 820 -41.37 -10.44 5.02
CA ILE A 820 -41.19 -9.03 5.39
C ILE A 820 -39.72 -8.92 5.81
N LEU A 821 -38.95 -8.04 5.15
CA LEU A 821 -37.53 -7.84 5.42
C LEU A 821 -37.25 -6.59 6.26
N VAL A 822 -38.09 -5.56 6.10
CA VAL A 822 -38.02 -4.31 6.88
C VAL A 822 -39.44 -3.92 7.27
N ASN A 823 -39.62 -3.49 8.52
CA ASN A 823 -40.88 -2.92 9.03
C ASN A 823 -40.57 -2.01 10.23
N GLN A 824 -39.91 -0.89 9.97
CA GLN A 824 -39.47 0.06 11.01
C GLN A 824 -39.32 1.47 10.44
N GLN A 825 -39.20 2.45 11.32
CA GLN A 825 -38.76 3.79 10.93
C GLN A 825 -37.25 3.76 10.64
N LEU A 826 -36.86 4.39 9.52
CA LEU A 826 -35.48 4.49 9.08
C LEU A 826 -35.18 5.94 8.71
N ALA A 827 -33.96 6.40 9.00
CA ALA A 827 -33.49 7.71 8.61
C ALA A 827 -33.31 7.82 7.08
N ALA A 828 -33.02 9.02 6.58
CA ALA A 828 -32.53 9.18 5.22
C ALA A 828 -31.13 8.54 5.07
N GLY A 829 -30.90 7.86 3.95
CA GLY A 829 -29.65 7.12 3.70
C GLY A 829 -29.84 5.91 2.78
N ASN A 830 -28.72 5.23 2.51
CA ASN A 830 -28.69 4.01 1.72
C ASN A 830 -28.76 2.78 2.64
N TYR A 831 -29.56 1.79 2.24
CA TYR A 831 -29.83 0.57 2.99
C TYR A 831 -29.62 -0.66 2.11
N ILE A 832 -29.02 -1.68 2.69
CA ILE A 832 -28.64 -2.93 2.03
C ILE A 832 -29.25 -4.07 2.84
N ILE A 833 -30.15 -4.87 2.23
CA ILE A 833 -30.88 -5.95 2.90
C ILE A 833 -30.82 -7.22 2.06
N LYS A 834 -30.28 -8.30 2.63
CA LYS A 834 -30.20 -9.62 1.98
C LYS A 834 -31.53 -10.37 2.10
N TRP A 835 -32.00 -10.98 1.01
CA TRP A 835 -33.04 -12.02 1.05
C TRP A 835 -32.48 -13.38 0.65
N GLU A 836 -32.61 -14.37 1.53
CA GLU A 836 -32.06 -15.72 1.34
C GLU A 836 -33.03 -16.72 0.69
N GLY A 837 -34.02 -16.25 -0.09
CA GLY A 837 -34.98 -17.14 -0.72
C GLY A 837 -35.81 -17.95 0.28
N LYS A 838 -36.12 -17.37 1.45
CA LYS A 838 -36.91 -17.96 2.54
C LYS A 838 -38.21 -17.20 2.77
N ASN A 839 -39.25 -17.91 3.21
CA ASN A 839 -40.53 -17.33 3.64
C ASN A 839 -40.51 -16.91 5.13
N GLN A 840 -41.61 -16.33 5.62
CA GLN A 840 -41.77 -15.93 7.03
C GLN A 840 -41.57 -17.06 8.06
N ASN A 841 -41.74 -18.32 7.67
CA ASN A 841 -41.51 -19.49 8.53
C ASN A 841 -40.05 -20.01 8.44
N ASN A 842 -39.14 -19.20 7.90
CA ASN A 842 -37.73 -19.54 7.62
C ASN A 842 -37.55 -20.75 6.67
N GLN A 843 -38.57 -21.08 5.87
CA GLN A 843 -38.54 -22.19 4.91
C GLN A 843 -38.16 -21.70 3.52
N ASN A 844 -37.30 -22.45 2.84
CA ASN A 844 -36.87 -22.19 1.46
C ASN A 844 -38.06 -22.17 0.48
N VAL A 845 -38.16 -21.13 -0.34
CA VAL A 845 -39.16 -21.05 -1.44
C VAL A 845 -38.64 -21.69 -2.74
N SER A 846 -39.54 -22.03 -3.66
CA SER A 846 -39.20 -22.67 -4.94
C SER A 846 -38.56 -21.71 -5.94
N SER A 847 -37.78 -22.22 -6.90
CA SER A 847 -37.32 -21.44 -8.06
C SER A 847 -38.51 -20.81 -8.79
N GLY A 848 -38.37 -19.57 -9.24
CA GLY A 848 -39.47 -18.82 -9.83
C GLY A 848 -39.32 -17.30 -9.76
N ILE A 849 -40.37 -16.61 -10.18
CA ILE A 849 -40.45 -15.15 -10.15
C ILE A 849 -41.03 -14.73 -8.80
N TYR A 850 -40.41 -13.71 -8.20
CA TYR A 850 -40.88 -13.04 -6.99
C TYR A 850 -40.89 -11.52 -7.22
N PHE A 851 -41.59 -10.78 -6.38
CA PHE A 851 -41.63 -9.33 -6.44
C PHE A 851 -41.31 -8.75 -5.08
N TYR A 852 -40.36 -7.82 -4.99
CA TYR A 852 -40.26 -6.98 -3.81
C TYR A 852 -41.19 -5.76 -3.94
N ASN A 853 -41.59 -5.22 -2.81
CA ASN A 853 -42.33 -3.98 -2.68
C ASN A 853 -41.79 -3.23 -1.47
N ILE A 854 -41.31 -2.01 -1.69
CA ILE A 854 -40.96 -1.09 -0.62
C ILE A 854 -41.99 0.03 -0.55
N LYS A 855 -42.48 0.30 0.66
CA LYS A 855 -43.33 1.44 0.99
C LYS A 855 -42.62 2.28 2.04
N VAL A 856 -42.44 3.58 1.77
CA VAL A 856 -41.94 4.56 2.73
C VAL A 856 -42.92 5.73 2.76
N GLY A 857 -43.68 5.84 3.85
CA GLY A 857 -44.79 6.80 3.91
C GLY A 857 -45.84 6.49 2.83
N GLU A 858 -46.09 7.46 1.94
CA GLU A 858 -46.98 7.29 0.77
C GLU A 858 -46.23 6.87 -0.52
N LYS A 859 -44.89 6.93 -0.58
CA LYS A 859 -44.13 6.48 -1.77
C LYS A 859 -44.03 4.95 -1.77
N VAL A 860 -44.29 4.33 -2.91
CA VAL A 860 -44.24 2.87 -3.11
C VAL A 860 -43.44 2.56 -4.38
N LYS A 861 -42.51 1.60 -4.30
CA LYS A 861 -41.76 1.06 -5.44
C LYS A 861 -41.75 -0.47 -5.39
N SER A 862 -41.65 -1.09 -6.56
CA SER A 862 -41.60 -2.55 -6.71
C SER A 862 -40.68 -2.97 -7.84
N GLY A 863 -40.12 -4.16 -7.72
CA GLY A 863 -39.29 -4.76 -8.75
C GLY A 863 -39.39 -6.29 -8.74
N LYS A 864 -39.04 -6.87 -9.88
CA LYS A 864 -39.14 -8.31 -10.15
C LYS A 864 -37.80 -8.99 -9.89
N MET A 865 -37.81 -10.05 -9.09
CA MET A 865 -36.66 -10.91 -8.81
C MET A 865 -36.87 -12.29 -9.44
N ASN A 866 -35.82 -12.92 -10.00
CA ASN A 866 -35.87 -14.29 -10.49
C ASN A 866 -34.96 -15.19 -9.64
N LEU A 867 -35.55 -16.09 -8.84
CA LEU A 867 -34.81 -17.09 -8.08
C LEU A 867 -34.58 -18.33 -8.95
N LEU A 868 -33.33 -18.71 -9.13
CA LEU A 868 -32.87 -19.97 -9.70
C LEU A 868 -32.36 -20.87 -8.57
N LYS A 869 -32.58 -22.18 -8.72
CA LYS A 869 -31.97 -23.28 -7.94
C LYS A 869 -31.77 -24.45 -8.87
#